data_AF-A0A495KKN2-F1
#
_entry.id   AF-A0A495KKN2-F1
#
_cell.length_a   1.000
_cell.length_b   1.000
_cell.length_c   1.000
_cell.angle_alpha   90.00
_cell.angle_beta   90.00
_cell.angle_gamma   90.00
#
_symmetry.space_group_name_H-M   'P 1'
#
loop_
_entity.id
_entity.type
_entity.pdbx_description
1 polymer ?
#
loop_
_entity_poly.entity_id
_entity_poly.type
_entity_poly.pdbx_seq_one_letter_code
_entity_poly.pdbx_strand_id
1 'polypeptide(L)'
;MKKNYSLLLLILFISGSVFGQSQENIKKITAEYDMAKLKEKEASYRKRATAEKQKAIATAKQRNWPIYEETPEGGIKELMALTPEGLPIYYTTDNVNAARTTRTNHLNTGGSLGLNLDGQGMTVRVWDGGNVRTNHTAFGSRVVAVDAATTNTILHATHVTGTMVASANPANVKGMASQANARTFDWGFDDAEVVSETMEGMLVSNHSYGTPISGSGTPLPSWYIGSYTYSAFLWDDIAYDAPYYLAVMSAGNEGGNNDNEEPIAFGFDKLVGNKGAKNNLVVANALDATTAADGTLTSAVTINPSSSQGPTDDYRIKPDITGNGTNVTSTSNSGTNATAPLSGTSMASPNVAGSLILLQQHYNNLTNSFMRASTLKGLVCHTADDAGEEGPDAVFGWGLLNCKKAAETLTNNGLSSWVSEENLANGQEYTITVNSNGTTPLIASITWTDVPGAINTGGFGANDPTPALVNDLDIRVVKNTTTYFPWKLDFDPNSPAIRIEDNNVDNVEQVKIDAPTAGQYTITVNHKGALVSGSQKFSLVITGLTSNFALNSTSDNLTVCSDQNAVYTFNYTQSGGGSTTFSAVDLPTGASATFSPTSLSSNGSVTMTVSGLSGITPGEYFVGIKGTGATETETRFKILRVFNGTSFQPVALQTPTNAQNGLSTTALLKWDTQPNALTYSIQVSQFPNFSSLFITDEVTNNQYNISGLAEATRYYWRVIPQNNCGTATTNNAIVYYFDTGNLVCNINFAADDYSDAIIADVPNSSASVPLTITGGYTIGDLNVNINISHTWVQDMTIVLEGPVAIGSPIITLLEEACGGQSDIDCTMDDDGTEPACAGSPAISGSITPVNPLSALNTLPADGIWTLRVVDPYNEDGGIINSFSIDICNVEAALSVISNPILNSRVYPNPTKGIVNVAIPSLIDKATITLFDLQGRAIMTKDTNQVYTSFGIENLQDGVYLVNIANDQGAVTKKIVLRRN
;
A
#
# COMPACT_ATOMS: atom_id res chain seq x y z
N MET A 1 30.29 67.09 6.80
CA MET A 1 29.03 66.36 6.57
C MET A 1 29.09 65.05 7.33
N LYS A 2 28.29 64.88 8.40
CA LYS A 2 28.11 63.59 9.10
C LYS A 2 26.72 63.07 8.71
N LYS A 3 26.62 61.84 8.21
CA LYS A 3 25.33 61.18 7.94
C LYS A 3 25.05 60.18 9.06
N ASN A 4 23.91 60.35 9.72
CA ASN A 4 23.37 59.35 10.64
C ASN A 4 22.72 58.23 9.80
N TYR A 5 22.90 56.98 10.22
CA TYR A 5 22.07 55.86 9.77
C TYR A 5 21.36 55.30 11.00
N SER A 6 20.03 55.41 11.02
CA SER A 6 19.20 54.74 12.01
C SER A 6 19.11 53.25 11.67
N LEU A 7 19.45 52.40 12.64
CA LEU A 7 19.32 50.95 12.50
C LEU A 7 17.88 50.55 12.86
N LEU A 8 17.11 50.06 11.89
CA LEU A 8 15.78 49.49 12.14
C LEU A 8 15.97 47.98 12.42
N LEU A 9 15.69 47.52 13.65
CA LEU A 9 15.57 46.09 13.92
C LEU A 9 14.23 45.59 13.37
N LEU A 10 14.27 44.75 12.34
CA LEU A 10 13.11 43.99 11.90
C LEU A 10 13.15 42.60 12.55
N ILE A 11 12.38 42.42 13.63
CA ILE A 11 12.19 41.10 14.24
C ILE A 11 11.17 40.34 13.39
N LEU A 12 11.67 39.41 12.58
CA LEU A 12 10.85 38.43 11.86
C LEU A 12 10.33 37.39 12.85
N PHE A 13 9.10 37.58 13.34
CA PHE A 13 8.33 36.50 13.94
C PHE A 13 7.95 35.50 12.84
N ILE A 14 8.70 34.41 12.74
CA ILE A 14 8.24 33.23 12.00
C ILE A 14 7.20 32.53 12.87
N SER A 15 5.93 32.75 12.56
CA SER A 15 4.82 31.98 13.11
C SER A 15 4.87 30.57 12.51
N GLY A 16 5.65 29.68 13.14
CA GLY A 16 5.64 28.26 12.81
C GLY A 16 4.28 27.66 13.16
N SER A 17 3.55 27.20 12.15
CA SER A 17 2.35 26.39 12.35
C SER A 17 2.73 25.14 13.14
N VAL A 18 2.13 24.96 14.32
CA VAL A 18 2.38 23.79 15.17
C VAL A 18 1.63 22.60 14.56
N PHE A 19 2.30 21.86 13.69
CA PHE A 19 1.84 20.53 13.27
C PHE A 19 1.76 19.62 14.49
N GLY A 20 0.61 18.97 14.69
CA GLY A 20 0.31 18.27 15.94
C GLY A 20 1.21 17.08 16.25
N GLN A 21 1.74 16.41 15.22
CA GLN A 21 2.84 15.44 15.31
C GLN A 21 4.14 16.11 14.81
N SER A 22 5.27 15.80 15.45
CA SER A 22 6.56 16.37 15.03
C SER A 22 6.98 15.84 13.64
N GLN A 23 7.73 16.64 12.89
CA GLN A 23 8.32 16.21 11.60
C GLN A 23 9.26 15.00 11.74
N GLU A 24 9.78 14.75 12.93
CA GLU A 24 10.53 13.53 13.25
C GLU A 24 9.60 12.32 13.39
N ASN A 25 8.48 12.46 14.11
CA ASN A 25 7.47 11.41 14.28
C ASN A 25 6.84 11.02 12.93
N ILE A 26 6.54 11.99 12.06
CA ILE A 26 6.01 11.72 10.72
C ILE A 26 6.99 10.86 9.93
N LYS A 27 8.29 11.21 9.92
CA LYS A 27 9.34 10.43 9.25
C LYS A 27 9.50 9.02 9.83
N LYS A 28 9.33 8.83 11.14
CA LYS A 28 9.36 7.49 11.76
C LYS A 28 8.21 6.62 11.28
N ILE A 29 7.00 7.19 11.19
CA ILE A 29 5.79 6.47 10.74
C ILE A 29 5.91 6.08 9.26
N THR A 30 6.29 7.02 8.40
CA THR A 30 6.36 6.80 6.95
C THR A 30 7.62 6.08 6.46
N ALA A 31 8.58 5.77 7.35
CA ALA A 31 9.80 5.03 6.99
C ALA A 31 9.55 3.56 6.62
N GLU A 32 8.44 2.95 7.07
CA GLU A 32 8.04 1.59 6.65
C GLU A 32 7.09 1.59 5.43
N TYR A 33 6.78 2.74 4.82
CA TYR A 33 5.75 2.86 3.77
C TYR A 33 6.33 2.95 2.34
N ASP A 34 5.66 2.33 1.37
CA ASP A 34 5.95 2.56 -0.06
C ASP A 34 5.28 3.87 -0.54
N MET A 35 6.02 4.96 -0.41
CA MET A 35 5.57 6.31 -0.75
C MET A 35 5.35 6.54 -2.26
N ALA A 36 5.79 5.63 -3.14
CA ALA A 36 5.51 5.69 -4.57
C ALA A 36 4.16 5.02 -4.86
N LYS A 37 3.98 3.78 -4.37
CA LYS A 37 2.74 3.01 -4.47
C LYS A 37 1.54 3.75 -3.85
N LEU A 38 1.72 4.40 -2.70
CA LEU A 38 0.67 5.20 -2.07
C LEU A 38 0.21 6.38 -2.94
N LYS A 39 1.13 7.06 -3.65
CA LYS A 39 0.75 8.18 -4.55
C LYS A 39 0.01 7.73 -5.79
N GLU A 40 0.41 6.60 -6.36
CA GLU A 40 -0.27 5.98 -7.50
C GLU A 40 -1.71 5.60 -7.12
N LYS A 41 -1.89 5.00 -5.93
CA LYS A 41 -3.21 4.68 -5.37
C LYS A 41 -4.06 5.91 -5.07
N GLU A 42 -3.48 6.98 -4.50
CA GLU A 42 -4.23 8.23 -4.24
C GLU A 42 -4.90 8.77 -5.51
N ALA A 43 -4.13 8.82 -6.62
CA ALA A 43 -4.62 9.29 -7.90
C ALA A 43 -5.69 8.37 -8.50
N SER A 44 -5.47 7.04 -8.44
CA SER A 44 -6.42 6.03 -8.91
C SER A 44 -7.75 6.09 -8.15
N TYR A 45 -7.70 6.09 -6.82
CA TYR A 45 -8.89 6.10 -5.96
C TYR A 45 -9.67 7.39 -6.09
N ARG A 46 -8.98 8.54 -6.21
CA ARG A 46 -9.64 9.84 -6.46
C ARG A 46 -10.36 9.87 -7.81
N LYS A 47 -9.78 9.30 -8.88
CA LYS A 47 -10.44 9.18 -10.20
C LYS A 47 -11.70 8.33 -10.10
N ARG A 48 -11.59 7.14 -9.50
CA ARG A 48 -12.69 6.19 -9.29
C ARG A 48 -13.84 6.77 -8.45
N ALA A 49 -13.55 7.33 -7.29
CA ALA A 49 -14.56 7.94 -6.41
C ALA A 49 -15.29 9.12 -7.08
N THR A 50 -14.59 9.88 -7.94
CA THR A 50 -15.21 10.94 -8.74
C THR A 50 -16.21 10.38 -9.76
N ALA A 51 -15.84 9.32 -10.49
CA ALA A 51 -16.71 8.68 -11.48
C ALA A 51 -17.97 8.09 -10.83
N GLU A 52 -17.81 7.24 -9.81
CA GLU A 52 -18.90 6.61 -9.07
C GLU A 52 -19.91 7.62 -8.51
N LYS A 53 -19.42 8.71 -7.89
CA LYS A 53 -20.30 9.75 -7.35
C LYS A 53 -21.02 10.56 -8.44
N GLN A 54 -20.37 10.83 -9.58
CA GLN A 54 -21.01 11.52 -10.70
C GLN A 54 -22.11 10.65 -11.34
N LYS A 55 -21.83 9.36 -11.53
CA LYS A 55 -22.76 8.36 -12.03
C LYS A 55 -23.99 8.20 -11.14
N ALA A 56 -23.81 8.01 -9.84
CA ALA A 56 -24.92 7.92 -8.89
C ALA A 56 -25.80 9.20 -8.92
N ILE A 57 -25.18 10.39 -9.03
CA ILE A 57 -25.89 11.67 -9.18
C ILE A 57 -26.63 11.79 -10.51
N ALA A 58 -26.16 11.17 -11.60
CA ALA A 58 -26.87 11.13 -12.87
C ALA A 58 -28.11 10.23 -12.79
N THR A 59 -27.95 8.99 -12.33
CA THR A 59 -29.03 8.01 -12.15
C THR A 59 -30.12 8.51 -11.20
N ALA A 60 -29.74 9.18 -10.10
CA ALA A 60 -30.70 9.77 -9.17
C ALA A 60 -31.62 10.81 -9.80
N LYS A 61 -31.15 11.57 -10.81
CA LYS A 61 -31.97 12.55 -11.52
C LYS A 61 -32.95 11.90 -12.49
N GLN A 62 -32.58 10.77 -13.11
CA GLN A 62 -33.48 9.96 -13.94
C GLN A 62 -34.56 9.30 -13.09
N ARG A 63 -34.17 8.67 -11.97
CA ARG A 63 -35.04 7.85 -11.11
C ARG A 63 -35.73 8.61 -9.97
N ASN A 64 -35.54 9.93 -9.90
CA ASN A 64 -36.10 10.83 -8.88
C ASN A 64 -35.76 10.38 -7.43
N TRP A 65 -34.51 9.96 -7.23
CA TRP A 65 -33.98 9.63 -5.91
C TRP A 65 -33.42 10.89 -5.21
N PRO A 66 -33.58 11.04 -3.88
CA PRO A 66 -32.99 12.16 -3.16
C PRO A 66 -31.47 12.05 -3.16
N ILE A 67 -30.75 13.09 -3.59
CA ILE A 67 -29.27 13.09 -3.52
C ILE A 67 -28.79 13.33 -2.07
N TYR A 68 -29.56 14.10 -1.31
CA TYR A 68 -29.33 14.42 0.10
C TYR A 68 -30.68 14.48 0.84
N GLU A 69 -30.77 13.87 2.02
CA GLU A 69 -31.94 13.86 2.90
C GLU A 69 -31.49 14.05 4.37
N GLU A 70 -32.27 14.78 5.18
CA GLU A 70 -32.03 14.91 6.63
C GLU A 70 -33.00 13.96 7.36
N THR A 71 -32.48 13.05 8.18
CA THR A 71 -33.29 12.02 8.87
C THR A 71 -34.09 12.64 10.03
N PRO A 72 -35.23 12.02 10.43
CA PRO A 72 -36.02 12.50 11.58
C PRO A 72 -35.24 12.63 12.90
N GLU A 73 -34.14 11.88 13.04
CA GLU A 73 -33.25 11.84 14.20
C GLU A 73 -32.14 12.92 14.15
N GLY A 74 -32.05 13.71 13.07
CA GLY A 74 -31.03 14.77 12.89
C GLY A 74 -29.69 14.26 12.33
N GLY A 75 -29.68 13.04 11.79
CA GLY A 75 -28.65 12.56 10.88
C GLY A 75 -28.93 13.03 9.45
N ILE A 76 -28.02 12.70 8.54
CA ILE A 76 -28.07 13.00 7.11
C ILE A 76 -27.87 11.72 6.31
N LYS A 77 -28.50 11.63 5.14
CA LYS A 77 -28.31 10.60 4.13
C LYS A 77 -27.83 11.26 2.83
N GLU A 78 -26.66 10.88 2.31
CA GLU A 78 -26.18 11.32 0.99
C GLU A 78 -25.97 10.12 0.07
N LEU A 79 -26.32 10.26 -1.21
CA LEU A 79 -26.07 9.24 -2.24
C LEU A 79 -24.60 9.30 -2.68
N MET A 80 -23.93 8.15 -2.63
CA MET A 80 -22.47 8.06 -2.82
C MET A 80 -22.06 7.23 -4.04
N ALA A 81 -22.75 6.12 -4.31
CA ALA A 81 -22.42 5.17 -5.38
C ALA A 81 -23.67 4.36 -5.78
N LEU A 82 -23.50 3.37 -6.67
CA LEU A 82 -24.52 2.35 -6.99
C LEU A 82 -23.98 0.94 -6.67
N THR A 83 -24.87 -0.04 -6.46
CA THR A 83 -24.50 -1.47 -6.44
C THR A 83 -24.23 -1.97 -7.87
N PRO A 84 -23.62 -3.15 -8.06
CA PRO A 84 -23.45 -3.75 -9.40
C PRO A 84 -24.76 -3.95 -10.19
N GLU A 85 -25.91 -3.98 -9.51
CA GLU A 85 -27.26 -4.08 -10.09
C GLU A 85 -27.94 -2.71 -10.29
N GLY A 86 -27.22 -1.60 -10.07
CA GLY A 86 -27.71 -0.24 -10.27
C GLY A 86 -28.61 0.30 -9.15
N LEU A 87 -28.55 -0.26 -7.94
CA LEU A 87 -29.32 0.22 -6.77
C LEU A 87 -28.55 1.29 -5.97
N PRO A 88 -29.21 2.26 -5.31
CA PRO A 88 -28.54 3.42 -4.72
C PRO A 88 -27.85 3.13 -3.37
N ILE A 89 -26.56 3.46 -3.26
CA ILE A 89 -25.75 3.36 -2.05
C ILE A 89 -25.71 4.71 -1.32
N TYR A 90 -26.42 4.80 -0.19
CA TYR A 90 -26.45 5.99 0.68
C TYR A 90 -25.51 5.85 1.88
N TYR A 91 -24.91 6.95 2.38
CA TYR A 91 -24.22 6.99 3.68
C TYR A 91 -25.05 7.73 4.73
N THR A 92 -25.12 7.23 5.98
CA THR A 92 -25.91 7.84 7.09
C THR A 92 -25.15 8.04 8.41
N THR A 93 -25.75 8.75 9.40
CA THR A 93 -25.07 9.34 10.57
C THR A 93 -25.90 9.35 11.89
N ASP A 94 -25.28 9.12 13.06
CA ASP A 94 -25.95 8.80 14.37
C ASP A 94 -25.09 9.15 15.63
N ASN A 95 -25.65 9.35 16.85
CA ASN A 95 -25.14 10.19 17.98
C ASN A 95 -24.10 9.67 19.08
N VAL A 96 -23.66 10.52 20.08
CA VAL A 96 -23.05 10.37 21.49
C VAL A 96 -21.63 10.90 21.98
N ASN A 97 -21.15 10.63 23.22
CA ASN A 97 -19.81 11.05 23.79
C ASN A 97 -19.03 9.97 24.59
N ALA A 98 -19.58 9.48 25.71
CA ALA A 98 -19.23 8.17 26.29
C ALA A 98 -17.96 7.94 27.17
N ALA A 99 -17.27 8.98 27.66
CA ALA A 99 -15.95 8.85 28.35
C ALA A 99 -15.81 7.91 29.58
N ARG A 100 -16.87 7.70 30.37
CA ARG A 100 -16.81 6.86 31.60
C ARG A 100 -16.87 5.38 31.28
N THR A 101 -17.77 4.99 30.38
CA THR A 101 -18.02 3.58 30.02
C THR A 101 -16.73 2.88 29.55
N THR A 102 -15.91 3.57 28.75
CA THR A 102 -14.66 3.02 28.19
C THR A 102 -13.42 3.22 29.08
N ARG A 103 -13.61 3.75 30.29
CA ARG A 103 -12.58 4.03 31.32
C ARG A 103 -11.51 5.04 30.89
N THR A 104 -11.73 5.80 29.82
CA THR A 104 -10.82 6.84 29.31
C THR A 104 -10.51 7.90 30.36
N ASN A 105 -11.47 8.19 31.25
CA ASN A 105 -11.31 9.06 32.41
C ASN A 105 -10.21 8.63 33.40
N HIS A 106 -9.77 7.36 33.38
CA HIS A 106 -8.68 6.88 34.25
C HIS A 106 -7.28 7.23 33.70
N LEU A 107 -7.17 7.49 32.40
CA LEU A 107 -5.93 7.83 31.68
C LEU A 107 -5.66 9.34 31.68
N ASN A 108 -6.73 10.14 31.60
CA ASN A 108 -6.67 11.60 31.57
C ASN A 108 -6.00 12.22 32.82
N THR A 109 -5.64 13.51 32.74
CA THR A 109 -5.14 14.29 33.88
C THR A 109 -6.12 14.22 35.06
N GLY A 110 -5.62 13.81 36.22
CA GLY A 110 -6.42 13.58 37.44
C GLY A 110 -7.13 12.22 37.51
N GLY A 111 -6.99 11.37 36.49
CA GLY A 111 -7.47 9.98 36.49
C GLY A 111 -6.66 9.05 37.40
N SER A 112 -7.21 7.89 37.74
CA SER A 112 -6.64 6.99 38.76
C SER A 112 -5.29 6.36 38.39
N LEU A 113 -4.90 6.36 37.11
CA LEU A 113 -3.59 5.86 36.68
C LEU A 113 -2.48 6.92 36.76
N GLY A 114 -2.82 8.20 36.95
CA GLY A 114 -1.85 9.30 37.04
C GLY A 114 -1.06 9.61 35.76
N LEU A 115 -1.47 9.07 34.61
CA LEU A 115 -0.71 9.14 33.34
C LEU A 115 -0.82 10.51 32.63
N ASN A 116 -1.83 11.33 32.94
CA ASN A 116 -2.06 12.67 32.38
C ASN A 116 -2.21 12.72 30.84
N LEU A 117 -2.82 11.68 30.27
CA LEU A 117 -3.01 11.50 28.83
C LEU A 117 -4.28 12.22 28.38
N ASP A 118 -4.15 13.41 27.78
CA ASP A 118 -5.28 14.14 27.20
C ASP A 118 -5.10 14.37 25.68
N GLY A 119 -4.13 13.71 25.04
CA GLY A 119 -3.90 13.80 23.58
C GLY A 119 -2.87 14.85 23.15
N GLN A 120 -2.03 15.33 24.07
CA GLN A 120 -0.97 16.29 23.78
C GLN A 120 0.00 15.74 22.73
N GLY A 121 0.25 16.49 21.65
CA GLY A 121 1.12 16.04 20.56
C GLY A 121 0.48 14.98 19.63
N MET A 122 -0.83 14.80 19.70
CA MET A 122 -1.59 13.89 18.84
C MET A 122 -2.53 14.65 17.91
N THR A 123 -2.78 14.09 16.72
CA THR A 123 -3.76 14.57 15.74
C THR A 123 -4.62 13.42 15.28
N VAL A 124 -5.93 13.51 15.53
CA VAL A 124 -6.92 12.57 14.99
C VAL A 124 -7.45 13.08 13.65
N ARG A 125 -7.90 12.16 12.80
CA ARG A 125 -8.63 12.52 11.57
C ARG A 125 -10.08 12.04 11.66
N VAL A 126 -10.99 12.79 11.05
CA VAL A 126 -12.44 12.51 11.09
C VAL A 126 -13.03 12.71 9.71
N TRP A 127 -13.61 11.66 9.13
CA TRP A 127 -14.46 11.76 7.93
C TRP A 127 -15.92 11.67 8.34
N ASP A 128 -16.74 12.55 7.78
CA ASP A 128 -18.17 12.73 8.11
C ASP A 128 -18.90 13.36 6.91
N GLY A 129 -20.22 13.39 6.89
CA GLY A 129 -20.99 13.87 5.74
C GLY A 129 -21.10 15.40 5.62
N GLY A 130 -20.08 16.13 6.07
CA GLY A 130 -20.01 17.58 5.91
C GLY A 130 -19.36 18.32 7.07
N ASN A 131 -19.50 19.64 7.04
CA ASN A 131 -18.56 20.52 7.73
C ASN A 131 -18.75 20.62 9.25
N VAL A 132 -17.61 20.62 9.96
CA VAL A 132 -17.52 20.82 11.40
C VAL A 132 -17.61 22.29 11.75
N ARG A 133 -18.33 22.64 12.82
CA ARG A 133 -18.31 23.99 13.40
C ARG A 133 -16.99 24.27 14.13
N THR A 134 -15.92 24.50 13.37
CA THR A 134 -14.56 24.75 13.89
C THR A 134 -14.47 25.91 14.88
N ASN A 135 -15.33 26.92 14.77
CA ASN A 135 -15.41 28.05 15.71
C ASN A 135 -16.15 27.78 17.03
N HIS A 136 -16.48 26.53 17.34
CA HIS A 136 -17.02 26.14 18.64
C HIS A 136 -15.96 26.35 19.75
N THR A 137 -16.35 26.94 20.88
CA THR A 137 -15.44 27.34 21.96
C THR A 137 -14.75 26.17 22.68
N ALA A 138 -15.32 24.96 22.56
CA ALA A 138 -14.68 23.73 23.00
C ALA A 138 -13.42 23.37 22.17
N PHE A 139 -13.33 23.80 20.91
CA PHE A 139 -12.23 23.46 19.99
C PHE A 139 -11.07 24.45 20.08
N GLY A 140 -11.36 25.75 20.16
CA GLY A 140 -10.34 26.79 20.03
C GLY A 140 -9.75 26.77 18.62
N SER A 141 -8.42 26.67 18.50
CA SER A 141 -7.71 26.57 17.21
C SER A 141 -7.27 25.14 16.84
N ARG A 142 -7.78 24.12 17.52
CA ARG A 142 -7.30 22.72 17.39
C ARG A 142 -8.00 21.90 16.31
N VAL A 143 -9.06 22.42 15.71
CA VAL A 143 -9.86 21.73 14.68
C VAL A 143 -9.77 22.47 13.36
N VAL A 144 -9.38 21.77 12.31
CA VAL A 144 -9.25 22.29 10.94
C VAL A 144 -10.10 21.43 10.01
N ALA A 145 -11.05 22.04 9.30
CA ALA A 145 -11.70 21.42 8.15
C ALA A 145 -10.82 21.63 6.91
N VAL A 146 -10.51 20.56 6.19
CA VAL A 146 -9.44 20.56 5.17
C VAL A 146 -9.98 20.84 3.76
N ASP A 147 -11.13 20.27 3.44
CA ASP A 147 -11.74 20.13 2.12
C ASP A 147 -13.11 20.82 2.00
N ALA A 148 -13.42 21.69 2.98
CA ALA A 148 -14.76 22.17 3.30
C ALA A 148 -15.64 22.61 2.10
N ALA A 149 -16.42 21.66 1.56
CA ALA A 149 -17.19 21.82 0.33
C ALA A 149 -18.30 22.89 0.41
N THR A 150 -18.73 23.28 1.63
CA THR A 150 -19.75 24.30 1.87
C THR A 150 -19.44 25.13 3.12
N THR A 151 -20.08 26.29 3.25
CA THR A 151 -20.03 27.09 4.48
C THR A 151 -21.00 26.60 5.57
N ASN A 152 -21.82 25.58 5.29
CA ASN A 152 -22.85 25.07 6.19
C ASN A 152 -22.27 23.99 7.10
N THR A 153 -22.32 24.22 8.41
CA THR A 153 -21.83 23.27 9.41
C THR A 153 -22.93 22.32 9.87
N ILE A 154 -22.71 21.01 9.86
CA ILE A 154 -23.71 20.00 10.25
C ILE A 154 -23.58 19.55 11.71
N LEU A 155 -24.68 19.07 12.29
CA LEU A 155 -24.75 18.67 13.70
C LEU A 155 -23.84 17.46 13.97
N HIS A 156 -23.94 16.44 13.13
CA HIS A 156 -23.25 15.17 13.31
C HIS A 156 -21.72 15.32 13.31
N ALA A 157 -21.10 15.79 12.23
CA ALA A 157 -19.65 16.04 12.16
C ALA A 157 -19.13 16.91 13.30
N THR A 158 -19.87 17.97 13.65
CA THR A 158 -19.52 18.85 14.78
C THR A 158 -19.49 18.09 16.10
N HIS A 159 -20.36 17.10 16.26
CA HIS A 159 -20.46 16.32 17.48
C HIS A 159 -19.49 15.14 17.52
N VAL A 160 -19.23 14.47 16.38
CA VAL A 160 -18.21 13.40 16.25
C VAL A 160 -16.86 13.96 16.66
N THR A 161 -16.49 15.09 16.05
CA THR A 161 -15.26 15.82 16.38
C THR A 161 -15.24 16.28 17.83
N GLY A 162 -16.41 16.71 18.36
CA GLY A 162 -16.63 16.98 19.77
C GLY A 162 -16.18 15.83 20.67
N THR A 163 -16.76 14.66 20.44
CA THR A 163 -16.54 13.47 21.25
C THR A 163 -15.09 13.00 21.28
N MET A 164 -14.33 13.25 20.21
CA MET A 164 -12.90 12.99 20.19
C MET A 164 -12.09 14.07 20.92
N VAL A 165 -12.23 15.36 20.55
CA VAL A 165 -11.26 16.40 20.91
C VAL A 165 -11.79 17.62 21.65
N ALA A 166 -13.09 17.75 21.94
CA ALA A 166 -13.61 18.91 22.66
C ALA A 166 -12.93 19.09 24.03
N SER A 167 -12.54 20.33 24.35
CA SER A 167 -12.12 20.67 25.71
C SER A 167 -13.31 20.64 26.66
N ALA A 168 -13.06 20.66 27.97
CA ALA A 168 -14.08 20.70 29.02
C ALA A 168 -14.79 22.08 29.12
N ASN A 169 -15.20 22.65 27.98
CA ASN A 169 -15.87 23.94 27.87
C ASN A 169 -17.06 23.86 26.88
N PRO A 170 -18.30 23.63 27.37
CA PRO A 170 -18.66 23.35 28.76
C PRO A 170 -18.18 21.98 29.26
N ALA A 171 -18.12 21.79 30.59
CA ALA A 171 -17.48 20.62 31.20
C ALA A 171 -18.08 19.26 30.79
N ASN A 172 -19.37 19.24 30.42
CA ASN A 172 -20.10 18.04 30.01
C ASN A 172 -19.84 17.57 28.57
N VAL A 173 -19.09 18.33 27.76
CA VAL A 173 -18.69 17.93 26.39
C VAL A 173 -17.21 17.57 26.27
N LYS A 174 -16.50 17.35 27.38
CA LYS A 174 -15.08 16.96 27.32
C LYS A 174 -14.93 15.68 26.47
N GLY A 175 -14.29 15.81 25.32
CA GLY A 175 -13.91 14.69 24.46
C GLY A 175 -12.77 13.87 25.05
N MET A 176 -12.60 12.66 24.53
CA MET A 176 -11.65 11.67 25.04
C MET A 176 -10.21 12.22 25.11
N ALA A 177 -9.76 12.82 24.01
CA ALA A 177 -8.45 13.43 23.80
C ALA A 177 -8.57 14.97 23.77
N SER A 178 -9.01 15.54 24.89
CA SER A 178 -9.35 16.97 25.02
C SER A 178 -8.25 18.01 24.75
N GLN A 179 -7.00 17.59 24.51
CA GLN A 179 -5.85 18.41 24.09
C GLN A 179 -5.27 18.02 22.72
N ALA A 180 -5.80 16.99 22.05
CA ALA A 180 -5.40 16.64 20.68
C ALA A 180 -5.90 17.66 19.64
N ASN A 181 -5.30 17.64 18.45
CA ASN A 181 -5.83 18.33 17.28
C ASN A 181 -6.72 17.40 16.45
N ALA A 182 -7.60 17.96 15.63
CA ALA A 182 -8.36 17.21 14.63
C ALA A 182 -8.25 17.87 13.24
N ARG A 183 -8.02 17.04 12.22
CA ARG A 183 -8.29 17.37 10.80
C ARG A 183 -9.60 16.69 10.42
N THR A 184 -10.50 17.41 9.77
CA THR A 184 -11.87 16.95 9.49
C THR A 184 -12.18 17.11 8.01
N PHE A 185 -12.86 16.11 7.45
CA PHE A 185 -13.05 15.89 6.03
C PHE A 185 -14.50 15.50 5.71
N ASP A 186 -14.93 15.78 4.49
CA ASP A 186 -16.14 15.25 3.88
C ASP A 186 -15.90 13.80 3.42
N TRP A 187 -16.89 12.91 3.54
CA TRP A 187 -16.77 11.51 3.15
C TRP A 187 -16.68 11.27 1.62
N GLY A 188 -16.72 12.33 0.80
CA GLY A 188 -16.79 12.27 -0.66
C GLY A 188 -15.63 11.56 -1.36
N PHE A 189 -14.43 11.58 -0.76
CA PHE A 189 -13.19 11.01 -1.31
C PHE A 189 -12.36 10.32 -0.21
N ASP A 190 -13.06 9.65 0.72
CA ASP A 190 -12.51 9.16 1.98
C ASP A 190 -11.30 8.23 1.83
N ASP A 191 -11.34 7.30 0.89
CA ASP A 191 -10.25 6.38 0.57
C ASP A 191 -8.97 7.10 0.10
N ALA A 192 -9.08 7.99 -0.88
CA ALA A 192 -7.97 8.75 -1.44
C ALA A 192 -7.39 9.75 -0.41
N GLU A 193 -8.25 10.41 0.37
CA GLU A 193 -7.80 11.36 1.39
C GLU A 193 -7.16 10.68 2.59
N VAL A 194 -7.65 9.50 2.98
CA VAL A 194 -6.97 8.67 3.98
C VAL A 194 -5.56 8.32 3.50
N VAL A 195 -5.38 7.88 2.25
CA VAL A 195 -4.04 7.61 1.70
C VAL A 195 -3.13 8.83 1.83
N SER A 196 -3.60 10.02 1.44
CA SER A 196 -2.86 11.28 1.61
C SER A 196 -2.51 11.59 3.08
N GLU A 197 -3.44 11.38 4.02
CA GLU A 197 -3.21 11.61 5.45
C GLU A 197 -2.29 10.56 6.11
N THR A 198 -2.24 9.32 5.62
CA THR A 198 -1.25 8.33 6.09
C THR A 198 0.17 8.78 5.73
N MET A 199 0.36 9.41 4.57
CA MET A 199 1.63 10.02 4.16
C MET A 199 2.01 11.25 5.03
N GLU A 200 1.05 11.85 5.74
CA GLU A 200 1.27 12.84 6.81
C GLU A 200 1.41 12.21 8.23
N GLY A 201 1.60 10.89 8.33
CA GLY A 201 1.81 10.19 9.59
C GLY A 201 0.54 9.97 10.43
N MET A 202 -0.62 9.86 9.81
CA MET A 202 -1.87 9.50 10.49
C MET A 202 -1.77 8.13 11.20
N LEU A 203 -2.21 8.08 12.46
CA LEU A 203 -2.24 6.86 13.30
C LEU A 203 -3.66 6.31 13.50
N VAL A 204 -4.64 7.18 13.68
CA VAL A 204 -6.05 6.82 13.94
C VAL A 204 -6.95 7.80 13.22
N SER A 205 -7.95 7.28 12.51
CA SER A 205 -9.08 8.04 11.99
C SER A 205 -10.40 7.52 12.54
N ASN A 206 -11.44 8.32 12.38
CA ASN A 206 -12.81 7.94 12.67
C ASN A 206 -13.71 8.10 11.44
N HIS A 207 -14.48 7.05 11.13
CA HIS A 207 -15.44 6.99 10.03
C HIS A 207 -16.83 6.63 10.58
N SER A 208 -17.58 7.66 10.96
CA SER A 208 -18.90 7.56 11.61
C SER A 208 -20.05 7.49 10.60
N TYR A 209 -19.88 6.65 9.58
CA TYR A 209 -20.81 6.50 8.46
C TYR A 209 -20.67 5.14 7.80
N GLY A 210 -21.64 4.79 6.96
CA GLY A 210 -21.64 3.59 6.14
C GLY A 210 -22.98 3.39 5.45
N THR A 211 -23.06 2.32 4.67
CA THR A 211 -24.26 1.98 3.90
C THR A 211 -25.31 1.29 4.77
N PRO A 212 -26.59 1.72 4.75
CA PRO A 212 -27.70 1.02 5.40
C PRO A 212 -28.13 -0.20 4.59
N ILE A 213 -28.85 -1.14 5.20
CA ILE A 213 -29.44 -2.30 4.50
C ILE A 213 -30.48 -1.83 3.46
N SER A 214 -31.23 -0.76 3.76
CA SER A 214 -32.32 -0.26 2.91
C SER A 214 -32.14 1.23 2.55
N GLY A 215 -31.88 1.50 1.27
CA GLY A 215 -31.76 2.84 0.69
C GLY A 215 -33.10 3.33 0.13
N SER A 216 -33.64 4.44 0.64
CA SER A 216 -34.93 5.03 0.19
C SER A 216 -36.11 4.04 0.08
N GLY A 217 -36.11 2.98 0.88
CA GLY A 217 -37.14 1.93 0.89
C GLY A 217 -36.89 0.73 -0.04
N THR A 218 -35.71 0.64 -0.66
CA THR A 218 -35.25 -0.53 -1.43
C THR A 218 -34.12 -1.23 -0.67
N PRO A 219 -34.21 -2.53 -0.37
CA PRO A 219 -33.10 -3.29 0.22
C PRO A 219 -31.92 -3.42 -0.75
N LEU A 220 -30.71 -3.56 -0.21
CA LEU A 220 -29.54 -4.01 -0.96
C LEU A 220 -29.68 -5.49 -1.34
N PRO A 221 -28.96 -5.97 -2.37
CA PRO A 221 -28.88 -7.41 -2.66
C PRO A 221 -28.31 -8.16 -1.45
N SER A 222 -28.92 -9.28 -1.07
CA SER A 222 -28.49 -10.06 0.11
C SER A 222 -27.03 -10.46 0.08
N TRP A 223 -26.44 -10.72 -1.10
CA TRP A 223 -25.02 -11.05 -1.23
C TRP A 223 -24.06 -9.90 -0.86
N TYR A 224 -24.52 -8.65 -0.92
CA TYR A 224 -23.71 -7.46 -0.66
C TYR A 224 -23.65 -7.11 0.84
N ILE A 225 -24.61 -7.62 1.61
CA ILE A 225 -24.65 -7.54 3.07
C ILE A 225 -23.72 -8.66 3.61
N GLY A 226 -23.01 -8.40 4.70
CA GLY A 226 -22.09 -9.33 5.37
C GLY A 226 -20.77 -9.62 4.62
N SER A 227 -20.74 -9.50 3.29
CA SER A 227 -19.66 -10.00 2.44
C SER A 227 -18.42 -9.08 2.30
N TYR A 228 -17.32 -9.68 1.82
CA TYR A 228 -16.06 -8.99 1.52
C TYR A 228 -16.12 -8.28 0.15
N THR A 229 -16.86 -7.18 0.12
CA THR A 229 -17.05 -6.34 -1.08
C THR A 229 -15.76 -5.59 -1.49
N TYR A 230 -15.78 -4.96 -2.67
CA TYR A 230 -14.69 -4.10 -3.14
C TYR A 230 -14.37 -2.95 -2.16
N SER A 231 -15.38 -2.44 -1.42
CA SER A 231 -15.14 -1.46 -0.36
C SER A 231 -14.28 -2.05 0.76
N ALA A 232 -14.56 -3.28 1.22
CA ALA A 232 -13.75 -3.95 2.23
C ALA A 232 -12.30 -4.19 1.76
N PHE A 233 -12.12 -4.58 0.49
CA PHE A 233 -10.80 -4.74 -0.14
C PHE A 233 -9.96 -3.47 -0.09
N LEU A 234 -10.52 -2.32 -0.48
CA LEU A 234 -9.81 -1.03 -0.47
C LEU A 234 -9.28 -0.65 0.92
N TRP A 235 -10.09 -0.84 1.96
CA TRP A 235 -9.68 -0.50 3.33
C TRP A 235 -8.61 -1.44 3.88
N ASP A 236 -8.63 -2.72 3.52
CA ASP A 236 -7.55 -3.65 3.86
C ASP A 236 -6.25 -3.33 3.12
N ASP A 237 -6.35 -2.92 1.86
CA ASP A 237 -5.21 -2.57 1.01
C ASP A 237 -4.51 -1.28 1.47
N ILE A 238 -5.29 -0.26 1.87
CA ILE A 238 -4.78 0.94 2.54
C ILE A 238 -4.10 0.57 3.86
N ALA A 239 -4.73 -0.25 4.69
CA ALA A 239 -4.17 -0.62 5.99
C ALA A 239 -2.88 -1.47 5.86
N TYR A 240 -2.78 -2.32 4.83
CA TYR A 240 -1.59 -3.12 4.53
C TYR A 240 -0.40 -2.24 4.12
N ASP A 241 -0.62 -1.23 3.27
CA ASP A 241 0.44 -0.31 2.85
C ASP A 241 0.77 0.78 3.91
N ALA A 242 -0.12 1.03 4.86
CA ALA A 242 0.06 1.96 5.97
C ALA A 242 -0.02 1.29 7.37
N PRO A 243 0.91 0.38 7.74
CA PRO A 243 0.80 -0.49 8.92
C PRO A 243 0.72 0.20 10.31
N TYR A 244 0.91 1.52 10.43
CA TYR A 244 0.69 2.27 11.68
C TYR A 244 -0.71 2.91 11.77
N TYR A 245 -1.48 2.88 10.69
CA TYR A 245 -2.78 3.52 10.58
C TYR A 245 -3.93 2.54 10.88
N LEU A 246 -4.76 2.86 11.89
CA LEU A 246 -5.98 2.14 12.20
C LEU A 246 -7.22 2.97 11.86
N ALA A 247 -8.00 2.52 10.89
CA ALA A 247 -9.33 3.03 10.61
C ALA A 247 -10.33 2.53 11.66
N VAL A 248 -10.93 3.42 12.42
CA VAL A 248 -12.02 3.10 13.36
C VAL A 248 -13.35 3.50 12.73
N MET A 249 -14.29 2.56 12.68
CA MET A 249 -15.55 2.71 11.94
C MET A 249 -16.76 2.37 12.81
N SER A 250 -17.87 3.09 12.67
CA SER A 250 -19.14 2.65 13.26
C SER A 250 -19.66 1.39 12.59
N ALA A 251 -20.34 0.49 13.32
CA ALA A 251 -20.90 -0.74 12.75
C ALA A 251 -22.11 -0.53 11.83
N GLY A 252 -22.79 0.61 11.91
CA GLY A 252 -24.12 0.85 11.34
C GLY A 252 -25.22 0.86 12.42
N ASN A 253 -26.43 1.32 12.06
CA ASN A 253 -27.56 1.43 12.99
C ASN A 253 -28.81 0.65 12.51
N GLU A 254 -28.56 -0.44 11.78
CA GLU A 254 -29.58 -1.28 11.15
C GLU A 254 -30.06 -2.42 12.07
N GLY A 255 -29.71 -2.42 13.37
CA GLY A 255 -30.02 -3.51 14.31
C GLY A 255 -31.50 -3.91 14.40
N GLY A 256 -32.43 -2.98 14.16
CA GLY A 256 -33.87 -3.26 14.06
C GLY A 256 -34.36 -3.65 12.66
N ASN A 257 -33.55 -3.44 11.63
CA ASN A 257 -33.86 -3.74 10.23
C ASN A 257 -33.62 -5.24 9.95
N ASN A 258 -34.55 -5.86 9.24
CA ASN A 258 -34.48 -7.26 8.79
C ASN A 258 -34.97 -7.37 7.33
N ASP A 259 -34.75 -6.34 6.52
CA ASP A 259 -35.13 -6.26 5.11
C ASP A 259 -34.21 -7.10 4.20
N ASN A 260 -33.11 -7.65 4.72
CA ASN A 260 -32.29 -8.65 4.04
C ASN A 260 -33.14 -9.93 3.81
N GLU A 261 -33.28 -10.35 2.55
CA GLU A 261 -34.16 -11.48 2.17
C GLU A 261 -33.54 -12.86 2.54
N GLU A 262 -32.21 -12.97 2.48
CA GLU A 262 -31.45 -14.21 2.75
C GLU A 262 -30.32 -14.00 3.79
N PRO A 263 -30.61 -13.61 5.05
CA PRO A 263 -29.58 -13.40 6.07
C PRO A 263 -29.06 -14.72 6.66
N ILE A 264 -27.79 -14.73 7.11
CA ILE A 264 -27.13 -15.88 7.80
C ILE A 264 -28.04 -16.47 8.88
N ALA A 265 -28.63 -15.60 9.70
CA ALA A 265 -29.66 -15.93 10.68
C ALA A 265 -30.57 -14.72 10.95
N PHE A 266 -31.79 -14.98 11.42
CA PHE A 266 -32.73 -13.91 11.78
C PHE A 266 -32.14 -12.99 12.85
N GLY A 267 -32.06 -11.68 12.56
CA GLY A 267 -31.50 -10.68 13.47
C GLY A 267 -29.98 -10.48 13.37
N PHE A 268 -29.28 -11.20 12.50
CA PHE A 268 -27.85 -11.06 12.20
C PHE A 268 -27.64 -10.49 10.80
N ASP A 269 -26.38 -10.46 10.35
CA ASP A 269 -25.97 -10.09 8.98
C ASP A 269 -26.44 -8.68 8.57
N LYS A 270 -25.79 -7.67 9.17
CA LYS A 270 -26.15 -6.24 9.03
C LYS A 270 -24.97 -5.30 8.83
N LEU A 271 -23.83 -5.85 8.43
CA LEU A 271 -22.59 -5.13 8.16
C LEU A 271 -22.44 -4.97 6.66
N VAL A 272 -22.15 -3.76 6.17
CA VAL A 272 -22.21 -3.46 4.73
C VAL A 272 -20.95 -2.73 4.26
N GLY A 273 -20.42 -3.09 3.09
CA GLY A 273 -19.30 -2.36 2.48
C GLY A 273 -18.03 -2.41 3.34
N ASN A 274 -17.53 -1.24 3.74
CA ASN A 274 -16.28 -1.13 4.52
C ASN A 274 -16.30 -1.83 5.88
N LYS A 275 -17.47 -2.24 6.41
CA LYS A 275 -17.56 -3.01 7.66
C LYS A 275 -17.05 -4.44 7.52
N GLY A 276 -17.04 -4.98 6.30
CA GLY A 276 -16.50 -6.30 5.99
C GLY A 276 -14.97 -6.40 5.97
N ALA A 277 -14.23 -5.29 6.09
CA ALA A 277 -12.76 -5.28 6.06
C ALA A 277 -12.14 -6.02 7.27
N LYS A 278 -10.99 -6.67 7.08
CA LYS A 278 -10.26 -7.42 8.14
C LYS A 278 -9.43 -6.49 9.03
N ASN A 279 -8.82 -5.47 8.45
CA ASN A 279 -7.76 -4.67 9.08
C ASN A 279 -8.28 -3.43 9.83
N ASN A 280 -9.53 -3.03 9.62
CA ASN A 280 -10.18 -1.94 10.37
C ASN A 280 -10.65 -2.39 11.78
N LEU A 281 -11.13 -1.43 12.57
CA LEU A 281 -11.81 -1.66 13.85
C LEU A 281 -13.25 -1.15 13.78
N VAL A 282 -14.20 -2.08 13.66
CA VAL A 282 -15.65 -1.82 13.60
C VAL A 282 -16.24 -1.80 15.00
N VAL A 283 -17.04 -0.76 15.30
CA VAL A 283 -17.46 -0.43 16.67
C VAL A 283 -18.98 -0.53 16.85
N ALA A 284 -19.39 -1.41 17.76
CA ALA A 284 -20.76 -1.60 18.22
C ALA A 284 -21.19 -0.53 19.24
N ASN A 285 -22.51 -0.35 19.40
CA ASN A 285 -23.12 0.62 20.30
C ASN A 285 -23.71 -0.08 21.53
N ALA A 286 -23.13 0.15 22.71
CA ALA A 286 -23.76 -0.16 23.99
C ALA A 286 -24.47 1.06 24.62
N LEU A 287 -25.41 0.75 25.51
CA LEU A 287 -25.92 1.68 26.52
C LEU A 287 -24.79 2.14 27.46
N ASP A 288 -24.96 3.28 28.15
CA ASP A 288 -23.98 3.73 29.14
C ASP A 288 -23.84 2.73 30.30
N ALA A 289 -22.64 2.18 30.46
CA ALA A 289 -22.30 1.25 31.52
C ALA A 289 -21.75 1.97 32.74
N THR A 290 -22.14 1.49 33.93
CA THR A 290 -21.67 2.03 35.20
C THR A 290 -20.39 1.33 35.65
N THR A 291 -19.47 2.13 36.20
CA THR A 291 -18.15 1.68 36.64
C THR A 291 -17.92 2.18 38.07
N ALA A 292 -17.23 1.38 38.89
CA ALA A 292 -16.71 1.81 40.17
C ALA A 292 -15.55 2.81 40.00
N ALA A 293 -15.14 3.46 41.09
CA ALA A 293 -14.07 4.46 41.10
C ALA A 293 -12.67 3.89 40.76
N ASP A 294 -12.50 2.57 40.86
CA ASP A 294 -11.30 1.83 40.45
C ASP A 294 -11.35 1.36 38.98
N GLY A 295 -12.45 1.61 38.27
CA GLY A 295 -12.69 1.22 36.87
C GLY A 295 -13.41 -0.11 36.71
N THR A 296 -13.66 -0.87 37.79
CA THR A 296 -14.38 -2.14 37.74
C THR A 296 -15.79 -1.96 37.17
N LEU A 297 -16.24 -2.84 36.28
CA LEU A 297 -17.60 -2.81 35.74
C LEU A 297 -18.60 -3.16 36.85
N THR A 298 -19.68 -2.38 37.01
CA THR A 298 -20.69 -2.61 38.09
C THR A 298 -22.11 -2.84 37.60
N SER A 299 -22.34 -2.77 36.29
CA SER A 299 -23.58 -3.14 35.62
C SER A 299 -23.31 -4.11 34.50
N ALA A 300 -24.31 -4.94 34.14
CA ALA A 300 -24.26 -5.63 32.85
C ALA A 300 -24.13 -4.61 31.70
N VAL A 301 -23.29 -4.92 30.71
CA VAL A 301 -23.30 -4.18 29.44
C VAL A 301 -24.55 -4.60 28.68
N THR A 302 -25.19 -3.67 27.98
CA THR A 302 -26.37 -3.95 27.16
C THR A 302 -26.16 -3.27 25.82
N ILE A 303 -26.31 -4.03 24.73
CA ILE A 303 -26.22 -3.46 23.38
C ILE A 303 -27.42 -2.54 23.16
N ASN A 304 -27.23 -1.45 22.41
CA ASN A 304 -28.35 -0.68 21.89
C ASN A 304 -29.02 -1.49 20.77
N PRO A 305 -30.36 -1.67 20.78
CA PRO A 305 -31.07 -2.38 19.72
C PRO A 305 -30.87 -1.84 18.30
N SER A 306 -30.40 -0.58 18.13
CA SER A 306 -30.04 -0.05 16.81
C SER A 306 -28.70 -0.57 16.31
N SER A 307 -27.77 -1.03 17.14
CA SER A 307 -26.43 -1.44 16.68
C SER A 307 -26.55 -2.54 15.63
N SER A 308 -25.89 -2.40 14.48
CA SER A 308 -25.76 -3.51 13.52
C SER A 308 -24.97 -4.67 14.14
N GLN A 309 -25.41 -5.90 13.85
CA GLN A 309 -24.75 -7.16 14.20
C GLN A 309 -23.97 -7.70 12.99
N GLY A 310 -22.90 -8.44 13.25
CA GLY A 310 -22.32 -9.35 12.27
C GLY A 310 -23.02 -10.73 12.30
N PRO A 311 -22.29 -11.85 12.13
CA PRO A 311 -20.89 -11.89 11.69
C PRO A 311 -20.76 -11.37 10.24
N THR A 312 -19.59 -11.50 9.63
CA THR A 312 -19.51 -11.47 8.15
C THR A 312 -19.90 -12.84 7.58
N ASP A 313 -20.16 -12.92 6.27
CA ASP A 313 -20.50 -14.17 5.55
C ASP A 313 -19.49 -15.30 5.81
N ASP A 314 -18.22 -14.94 5.92
CA ASP A 314 -17.11 -15.84 6.24
C ASP A 314 -16.87 -16.03 7.75
N TYR A 315 -17.90 -15.77 8.56
CA TYR A 315 -17.97 -16.03 10.01
C TYR A 315 -16.92 -15.33 10.89
N ARG A 316 -16.30 -14.24 10.41
CA ARG A 316 -15.39 -13.43 11.23
C ARG A 316 -16.12 -12.71 12.37
N ILE A 317 -15.40 -12.48 13.46
CA ILE A 317 -15.87 -11.76 14.64
C ILE A 317 -16.01 -10.27 14.29
N LYS A 318 -17.23 -9.87 13.93
CA LYS A 318 -17.61 -8.47 13.71
C LYS A 318 -18.96 -8.16 14.40
N PRO A 319 -19.18 -6.94 14.92
CA PRO A 319 -18.20 -5.84 15.07
C PRO A 319 -17.00 -6.25 15.92
N ASP A 320 -15.84 -5.60 15.80
CA ASP A 320 -14.64 -6.04 16.53
C ASP A 320 -14.73 -5.73 18.03
N ILE A 321 -15.34 -4.59 18.39
CA ILE A 321 -15.38 -4.09 19.77
C ILE A 321 -16.62 -3.23 20.02
N THR A 322 -17.00 -3.07 21.27
CA THR A 322 -18.12 -2.22 21.69
C THR A 322 -17.64 -0.93 22.37
N GLY A 323 -18.25 0.21 22.02
CA GLY A 323 -18.13 1.49 22.72
C GLY A 323 -19.50 1.94 23.26
N ASN A 324 -19.56 3.00 24.09
CA ASN A 324 -20.87 3.57 24.46
C ASN A 324 -21.38 4.48 23.33
N GLY A 325 -22.57 4.14 22.85
CA GLY A 325 -23.25 4.79 21.73
C GLY A 325 -24.65 5.35 22.09
N THR A 326 -24.99 5.62 23.37
CA THR A 326 -26.41 5.94 23.74
C THR A 326 -26.64 7.12 24.71
N ASN A 327 -27.49 8.08 24.30
CA ASN A 327 -28.00 9.24 25.05
C ASN A 327 -26.99 10.22 25.66
N VAL A 328 -25.79 10.41 25.09
CA VAL A 328 -24.72 11.14 25.79
C VAL A 328 -24.14 12.30 24.95
N THR A 329 -23.69 13.36 25.60
CA THR A 329 -23.71 14.75 25.06
C THR A 329 -22.36 15.25 24.52
N SER A 330 -22.35 16.01 23.42
CA SER A 330 -21.16 16.70 22.90
C SER A 330 -21.52 18.03 22.20
N THR A 331 -20.59 18.60 21.44
CA THR A 331 -20.72 19.90 20.76
C THR A 331 -21.75 19.89 19.63
N SER A 332 -22.46 21.00 19.44
CA SER A 332 -23.51 21.17 18.42
C SER A 332 -23.17 22.29 17.43
N ASN A 333 -23.62 22.15 16.18
CA ASN A 333 -23.50 23.19 15.15
C ASN A 333 -24.40 24.41 15.39
N SER A 334 -25.44 24.29 16.23
CA SER A 334 -26.47 25.33 16.45
C SER A 334 -25.96 26.63 17.11
N GLY A 335 -24.75 26.63 17.66
CA GLY A 335 -24.10 27.82 18.22
C GLY A 335 -22.66 27.53 18.65
N THR A 336 -21.88 28.56 18.98
CA THR A 336 -20.45 28.41 19.35
C THR A 336 -20.21 27.78 20.72
N ASN A 337 -21.25 27.64 21.55
CA ASN A 337 -21.20 27.01 22.88
C ASN A 337 -22.31 25.96 23.04
N ALA A 338 -22.94 25.54 21.93
CA ALA A 338 -24.13 24.71 21.96
C ALA A 338 -23.77 23.24 22.15
N THR A 339 -24.64 22.50 22.82
CA THR A 339 -24.43 21.07 23.13
C THR A 339 -25.68 20.29 22.81
N ALA A 340 -25.54 19.07 22.30
CA ALA A 340 -26.67 18.17 22.03
C ALA A 340 -26.34 16.75 22.54
N PRO A 341 -27.30 15.97 23.03
CA PRO A 341 -27.27 14.51 23.01
C PRO A 341 -27.93 13.99 21.72
N LEU A 342 -27.48 12.86 21.16
CA LEU A 342 -28.30 11.99 20.28
C LEU A 342 -28.02 10.51 20.68
N SER A 343 -28.10 9.52 19.77
CA SER A 343 -27.72 8.09 19.99
C SER A 343 -27.28 7.39 18.68
N GLY A 344 -26.33 6.45 18.74
CA GLY A 344 -25.84 5.64 17.61
C GLY A 344 -24.44 5.01 17.73
N THR A 345 -24.14 4.02 16.87
CA THR A 345 -22.75 3.50 16.68
C THR A 345 -21.78 4.57 16.22
N SER A 346 -22.29 5.61 15.57
CA SER A 346 -21.50 6.72 15.06
C SER A 346 -20.94 7.66 16.12
N MET A 347 -21.30 7.56 17.43
CA MET A 347 -20.39 8.04 18.50
C MET A 347 -19.80 6.98 19.42
N ALA A 348 -20.22 5.72 19.34
CA ALA A 348 -19.38 4.65 19.85
C ALA A 348 -18.00 4.66 19.14
N SER A 349 -17.99 4.85 17.81
CA SER A 349 -16.75 4.96 17.01
C SER A 349 -15.78 6.06 17.48
N PRO A 350 -16.12 7.36 17.57
CA PRO A 350 -15.23 8.42 18.06
C PRO A 350 -14.95 8.34 19.56
N ASN A 351 -15.83 7.72 20.36
CA ASN A 351 -15.53 7.38 21.75
C ASN A 351 -14.38 6.36 21.82
N VAL A 352 -14.41 5.32 20.99
CA VAL A 352 -13.32 4.37 20.81
C VAL A 352 -12.09 5.07 20.23
N ALA A 353 -12.15 5.63 19.02
CA ALA A 353 -11.03 6.27 18.33
C ALA A 353 -10.32 7.38 19.15
N GLY A 354 -11.10 8.23 19.82
CA GLY A 354 -10.59 9.29 20.70
C GLY A 354 -9.94 8.75 21.99
N SER A 355 -10.25 7.52 22.39
CA SER A 355 -9.59 6.84 23.52
C SER A 355 -8.35 6.05 23.06
N LEU A 356 -8.39 5.47 21.87
CA LEU A 356 -7.28 4.75 21.22
C LEU A 356 -6.07 5.65 20.97
N ILE A 357 -6.29 6.92 20.59
CA ILE A 357 -5.17 7.87 20.40
C ILE A 357 -4.41 8.16 21.72
N LEU A 358 -5.05 8.00 22.88
CA LEU A 358 -4.37 8.09 24.19
C LEU A 358 -3.50 6.86 24.47
N LEU A 359 -3.87 5.68 23.98
CA LEU A 359 -3.03 4.49 24.06
C LEU A 359 -1.79 4.63 23.18
N GLN A 360 -1.91 5.22 21.99
CA GLN A 360 -0.76 5.61 21.15
C GLN A 360 0.13 6.66 21.86
N GLN A 361 -0.46 7.67 22.51
CA GLN A 361 0.29 8.63 23.32
C GLN A 361 1.05 7.94 24.48
N HIS A 362 0.39 7.01 25.18
CA HIS A 362 1.00 6.26 26.28
C HIS A 362 2.15 5.37 25.82
N TYR A 363 1.96 4.62 24.73
CA TYR A 363 3.01 3.80 24.15
C TYR A 363 4.21 4.64 23.72
N ASN A 364 3.98 5.84 23.16
CA ASN A 364 5.04 6.77 22.81
C ASN A 364 5.81 7.30 24.04
N ASN A 365 5.11 7.63 25.12
CA ASN A 365 5.74 8.00 26.40
C ASN A 365 6.61 6.87 26.99
N LEU A 366 6.27 5.60 26.73
CA LEU A 366 7.00 4.44 27.23
C LEU A 366 8.19 4.02 26.33
N THR A 367 8.08 4.21 25.01
CA THR A 367 8.97 3.57 24.01
C THR A 367 9.64 4.52 23.02
N ASN A 368 9.23 5.79 22.94
CA ASN A 368 9.57 6.76 21.89
C ASN A 368 9.13 6.38 20.44
N SER A 369 8.33 5.31 20.29
CA SER A 369 7.76 4.83 19.02
C SER A 369 6.22 4.86 19.09
N PHE A 370 5.53 4.47 18.00
CA PHE A 370 4.08 4.23 18.01
C PHE A 370 3.80 2.74 17.79
N MET A 371 2.60 2.28 18.17
CA MET A 371 2.14 0.92 17.90
C MET A 371 1.66 0.80 16.45
N ARG A 372 1.91 -0.34 15.81
CA ARG A 372 1.20 -0.72 14.57
C ARG A 372 -0.30 -0.79 14.79
N ALA A 373 -1.06 -0.66 13.70
CA ALA A 373 -2.51 -0.79 13.68
C ALA A 373 -2.98 -2.13 14.27
N SER A 374 -2.31 -3.23 13.89
CA SER A 374 -2.52 -4.58 14.42
C SER A 374 -2.29 -4.65 15.94
N THR A 375 -1.27 -3.97 16.46
CA THR A 375 -0.96 -3.93 17.89
C THR A 375 -2.02 -3.16 18.66
N LEU A 376 -2.48 -2.02 18.13
CA LEU A 376 -3.53 -1.22 18.75
C LEU A 376 -4.89 -1.96 18.73
N LYS A 377 -5.27 -2.56 17.59
CA LYS A 377 -6.48 -3.40 17.43
C LYS A 377 -6.42 -4.60 18.38
N GLY A 378 -5.34 -5.38 18.34
CA GLY A 378 -5.15 -6.56 19.18
C GLY A 378 -5.16 -6.24 20.67
N LEU A 379 -4.50 -5.15 21.09
CA LEU A 379 -4.50 -4.70 22.49
C LEU A 379 -5.91 -4.40 23.01
N VAL A 380 -6.75 -3.69 22.24
CA VAL A 380 -8.09 -3.32 22.71
C VAL A 380 -9.05 -4.50 22.70
N CYS A 381 -8.94 -5.42 21.73
CA CYS A 381 -9.72 -6.67 21.71
C CYS A 381 -9.30 -7.60 22.87
N HIS A 382 -8.00 -7.76 23.11
CA HIS A 382 -7.45 -8.57 24.22
C HIS A 382 -7.84 -8.04 25.61
N THR A 383 -7.99 -6.72 25.75
CA THR A 383 -8.21 -6.09 27.05
C THR A 383 -9.64 -5.70 27.34
N ALA A 384 -10.57 -5.87 26.39
CA ALA A 384 -12.00 -5.64 26.58
C ALA A 384 -12.60 -6.37 27.79
N ASP A 385 -13.72 -5.83 28.28
CA ASP A 385 -14.60 -6.51 29.22
C ASP A 385 -15.61 -7.35 28.42
N ASP A 386 -15.50 -8.67 28.58
CA ASP A 386 -16.38 -9.70 28.03
C ASP A 386 -17.86 -9.39 28.35
N ALA A 387 -18.74 -9.46 27.34
CA ALA A 387 -20.13 -9.02 27.43
C ALA A 387 -20.98 -9.65 26.33
N GLY A 388 -22.16 -10.17 26.70
CA GLY A 388 -22.99 -10.99 25.82
C GLY A 388 -23.00 -12.43 26.32
N GLU A 389 -22.79 -13.37 25.40
CA GLU A 389 -22.47 -14.77 25.75
C GLU A 389 -20.99 -14.89 26.22
N GLU A 390 -20.53 -16.08 26.64
CA GLU A 390 -19.12 -16.27 27.03
C GLU A 390 -18.20 -16.30 25.81
N GLY A 391 -17.28 -15.33 25.70
CA GLY A 391 -16.33 -15.23 24.59
C GLY A 391 -16.77 -14.21 23.54
N PRO A 392 -16.09 -14.14 22.38
CA PRO A 392 -16.49 -13.21 21.33
C PRO A 392 -17.86 -13.59 20.75
N ASP A 393 -18.66 -12.59 20.38
CA ASP A 393 -19.94 -12.81 19.70
C ASP A 393 -20.18 -11.79 18.57
N ALA A 394 -21.19 -12.06 17.74
CA ALA A 394 -21.57 -11.23 16.59
C ALA A 394 -22.32 -9.92 16.94
N VAL A 395 -22.47 -9.60 18.23
CA VAL A 395 -23.23 -8.45 18.75
C VAL A 395 -22.33 -7.44 19.42
N PHE A 396 -21.44 -7.90 20.30
CA PHE A 396 -20.49 -7.11 21.08
C PHE A 396 -19.04 -7.21 20.56
N GLY A 397 -18.74 -8.18 19.70
CA GLY A 397 -17.39 -8.48 19.26
C GLY A 397 -16.57 -9.12 20.36
N TRP A 398 -15.34 -8.64 20.55
CA TRP A 398 -14.50 -8.99 21.70
C TRP A 398 -14.96 -8.35 23.03
N GLY A 399 -16.06 -7.59 23.04
CA GLY A 399 -16.66 -7.00 24.24
C GLY A 399 -16.47 -5.48 24.35
N LEU A 400 -16.68 -4.94 25.55
CA LEU A 400 -16.65 -3.51 25.82
C LEU A 400 -15.22 -2.99 26.02
N LEU A 401 -14.85 -1.92 25.29
CA LEU A 401 -13.52 -1.29 25.40
C LEU A 401 -13.16 -0.91 26.85
N ASN A 402 -12.03 -1.43 27.34
CA ASN A 402 -11.48 -1.10 28.66
C ASN A 402 -10.09 -0.46 28.53
N CYS A 403 -10.04 0.86 28.26
CA CYS A 403 -8.78 1.57 28.09
C CYS A 403 -7.88 1.56 29.33
N LYS A 404 -8.44 1.39 30.53
CA LYS A 404 -7.65 1.27 31.76
C LYS A 404 -6.82 -0.02 31.73
N LYS A 405 -7.44 -1.17 31.45
CA LYS A 405 -6.76 -2.47 31.33
C LYS A 405 -5.75 -2.47 30.16
N ALA A 406 -6.06 -1.79 29.04
CA ALA A 406 -5.12 -1.57 27.94
C ALA A 406 -3.87 -0.78 28.38
N ALA A 407 -4.04 0.36 29.05
CA ALA A 407 -2.92 1.18 29.54
C ALA A 407 -2.11 0.47 30.63
N GLU A 408 -2.75 -0.29 31.53
CA GLU A 408 -2.08 -1.14 32.52
C GLU A 408 -1.29 -2.27 31.83
N THR A 409 -1.81 -2.85 30.75
CA THR A 409 -1.12 -3.89 29.95
C THR A 409 0.12 -3.34 29.25
N LEU A 410 0.09 -2.10 28.75
CA LEU A 410 1.29 -1.43 28.21
C LEU A 410 2.31 -1.08 29.30
N THR A 411 1.84 -0.55 30.44
CA THR A 411 2.70 -0.11 31.55
C THR A 411 3.47 -1.27 32.19
N ASN A 412 2.86 -2.45 32.26
CA ASN A 412 3.44 -3.64 32.89
C ASN A 412 4.11 -4.62 31.92
N ASN A 413 4.41 -4.20 30.68
CA ASN A 413 5.03 -5.06 29.67
C ASN A 413 6.37 -5.65 30.17
N GLY A 414 6.48 -6.98 30.15
CA GLY A 414 7.57 -7.77 30.74
C GLY A 414 7.39 -8.16 32.21
N LEU A 415 6.39 -7.63 32.92
CA LEU A 415 6.10 -7.95 34.32
C LEU A 415 4.86 -8.84 34.48
N SER A 416 3.66 -8.27 34.34
CA SER A 416 2.38 -9.00 34.41
C SER A 416 1.68 -9.16 33.06
N SER A 417 2.25 -8.54 32.03
CA SER A 417 1.83 -8.62 30.64
C SER A 417 3.04 -8.75 29.70
N TRP A 418 2.77 -9.08 28.44
CA TRP A 418 3.74 -9.02 27.35
C TRP A 418 3.08 -8.34 26.15
N VAL A 419 3.77 -7.40 25.52
CA VAL A 419 3.38 -6.80 24.25
C VAL A 419 4.61 -6.72 23.35
N SER A 420 4.54 -7.33 22.16
CA SER A 420 5.59 -7.26 21.14
C SER A 420 5.04 -7.26 19.72
N GLU A 421 5.88 -6.82 18.78
CA GLU A 421 5.63 -6.84 17.33
C GLU A 421 6.69 -7.72 16.68
N GLU A 422 6.25 -8.83 16.10
CA GLU A 422 7.08 -9.94 15.64
C GLU A 422 6.96 -10.12 14.12
N ASN A 423 7.77 -11.03 13.55
CA ASN A 423 7.70 -11.41 12.14
C ASN A 423 7.85 -12.92 11.98
N LEU A 424 6.95 -13.54 11.22
CA LEU A 424 6.95 -14.97 10.93
C LEU A 424 7.30 -15.18 9.45
N ALA A 425 8.45 -15.80 9.16
CA ALA A 425 8.83 -16.16 7.80
C ALA A 425 8.18 -17.48 7.35
N ASN A 426 8.13 -17.71 6.04
CA ASN A 426 7.53 -18.90 5.46
C ASN A 426 8.23 -20.21 5.93
N GLY A 427 7.47 -21.11 6.55
CA GLY A 427 7.97 -22.34 7.19
C GLY A 427 8.58 -22.13 8.59
N GLN A 428 8.50 -20.93 9.16
CA GLN A 428 8.97 -20.62 10.51
C GLN A 428 7.89 -20.89 11.56
N GLU A 429 8.33 -21.26 12.76
CA GLU A 429 7.53 -21.23 13.98
C GLU A 429 8.11 -20.16 14.92
N TYR A 430 7.26 -19.32 15.52
CA TYR A 430 7.62 -18.45 16.63
C TYR A 430 7.19 -19.11 17.94
N THR A 431 8.08 -19.18 18.93
CA THR A 431 7.77 -19.75 20.25
C THR A 431 8.33 -18.87 21.36
N ILE A 432 7.49 -18.54 22.34
CA ILE A 432 7.85 -17.86 23.60
C ILE A 432 7.42 -18.70 24.80
N THR A 433 8.14 -18.57 25.91
CA THR A 433 7.86 -19.26 27.17
C THR A 433 7.58 -18.24 28.26
N VAL A 434 6.44 -18.36 28.94
CA VAL A 434 5.95 -17.39 29.94
C VAL A 434 5.50 -18.08 31.23
N ASN A 435 5.51 -17.35 32.35
CA ASN A 435 5.03 -17.85 33.64
C ASN A 435 3.68 -17.22 33.99
N SER A 436 2.65 -18.04 34.21
CA SER A 436 1.39 -17.56 34.79
C SER A 436 1.51 -17.41 36.30
N ASN A 437 0.85 -16.37 36.84
CA ASN A 437 0.69 -16.21 38.29
C ASN A 437 -0.26 -17.25 38.93
N GLY A 438 -1.06 -17.95 38.13
CA GLY A 438 -2.00 -18.99 38.58
C GLY A 438 -3.25 -18.49 39.33
N THR A 439 -3.58 -17.21 39.22
CA THR A 439 -4.74 -16.60 39.91
C THR A 439 -5.59 -15.70 39.02
N THR A 440 -4.99 -15.00 38.05
CA THR A 440 -5.71 -14.30 36.98
C THR A 440 -5.74 -15.17 35.72
N PRO A 441 -6.79 -15.08 34.88
CA PRO A 441 -6.80 -15.74 33.58
C PRO A 441 -5.52 -15.48 32.79
N LEU A 442 -4.96 -16.53 32.17
CA LEU A 442 -3.87 -16.40 31.21
C LEU A 442 -4.50 -16.21 29.84
N ILE A 443 -4.32 -15.04 29.26
CA ILE A 443 -4.83 -14.70 27.93
C ILE A 443 -3.63 -14.45 27.03
N ALA A 444 -3.62 -15.02 25.83
CA ALA A 444 -2.63 -14.75 24.79
C ALA A 444 -3.36 -14.49 23.46
N SER A 445 -3.01 -13.40 22.78
CA SER A 445 -3.60 -13.01 21.49
C SER A 445 -2.53 -12.70 20.46
N ILE A 446 -2.80 -13.09 19.22
CA ILE A 446 -2.12 -12.54 18.04
C ILE A 446 -3.07 -11.67 17.23
N THR A 447 -2.52 -10.69 16.54
CA THR A 447 -3.25 -9.85 15.58
C THR A 447 -2.33 -9.41 14.46
N TRP A 448 -2.78 -9.46 13.21
CA TRP A 448 -1.99 -9.03 12.07
C TRP A 448 -2.79 -8.19 11.08
N THR A 449 -2.10 -7.27 10.42
CA THR A 449 -2.62 -6.63 9.21
C THR A 449 -2.42 -7.62 8.08
N ASP A 450 -3.49 -8.26 7.62
CA ASP A 450 -3.46 -9.25 6.54
C ASP A 450 -3.41 -8.55 5.17
N VAL A 451 -2.97 -9.26 4.14
CA VAL A 451 -3.08 -8.77 2.75
C VAL A 451 -4.55 -8.73 2.31
N PRO A 452 -4.94 -7.90 1.33
CA PRO A 452 -6.31 -7.85 0.82
C PRO A 452 -6.81 -9.22 0.34
N GLY A 453 -8.06 -9.55 0.66
CA GLY A 453 -8.72 -10.80 0.27
C GLY A 453 -9.21 -10.81 -1.18
N ALA A 454 -9.79 -11.94 -1.61
CA ALA A 454 -10.53 -11.99 -2.86
C ALA A 454 -11.86 -11.23 -2.73
N ILE A 455 -12.17 -10.35 -3.68
CA ILE A 455 -13.40 -9.55 -3.69
C ILE A 455 -14.59 -10.45 -4.03
N ASN A 456 -15.66 -10.41 -3.22
CA ASN A 456 -16.95 -10.95 -3.62
C ASN A 456 -17.68 -9.95 -4.53
N THR A 457 -18.12 -10.41 -5.69
CA THR A 457 -18.85 -9.65 -6.73
C THR A 457 -20.27 -10.17 -6.99
N GLY A 458 -20.80 -10.99 -6.07
CA GLY A 458 -22.16 -11.57 -6.13
C GLY A 458 -22.26 -12.89 -6.88
N GLY A 459 -21.20 -13.31 -7.58
CA GLY A 459 -21.17 -14.55 -8.37
C GLY A 459 -21.36 -15.85 -7.58
N PHE A 460 -21.25 -15.81 -6.25
CA PHE A 460 -21.41 -16.97 -5.36
C PHE A 460 -22.76 -17.03 -4.63
N GLY A 461 -23.60 -16.00 -4.76
CA GLY A 461 -24.85 -15.85 -3.98
C GLY A 461 -24.61 -15.24 -2.60
N ALA A 462 -25.65 -15.24 -1.75
CA ALA A 462 -25.60 -14.70 -0.40
C ALA A 462 -24.99 -15.70 0.61
N ASN A 463 -24.38 -15.18 1.67
CA ASN A 463 -23.77 -15.97 2.75
C ASN A 463 -22.63 -16.88 2.28
N ASP A 464 -21.75 -16.38 1.39
CA ASP A 464 -20.60 -17.15 0.90
C ASP A 464 -19.55 -17.34 2.02
N PRO A 465 -19.33 -18.57 2.53
CA PRO A 465 -18.44 -18.82 3.66
C PRO A 465 -16.95 -18.82 3.27
N THR A 466 -16.62 -18.44 2.03
CA THR A 466 -15.23 -18.40 1.53
C THR A 466 -14.41 -17.36 2.33
N PRO A 467 -13.35 -17.77 3.07
CA PRO A 467 -12.59 -16.85 3.91
C PRO A 467 -11.99 -15.69 3.13
N ALA A 468 -12.22 -14.47 3.60
CA ALA A 468 -11.49 -13.29 3.13
C ALA A 468 -10.02 -13.31 3.61
N LEU A 469 -9.70 -14.10 4.64
CA LEU A 469 -8.36 -14.28 5.20
C LEU A 469 -7.41 -14.93 4.17
N VAL A 470 -6.19 -14.41 4.09
CA VAL A 470 -5.18 -14.86 3.12
C VAL A 470 -3.95 -15.46 3.80
N ASN A 471 -3.31 -14.70 4.71
CA ASN A 471 -2.25 -15.26 5.56
C ASN A 471 -2.89 -15.81 6.84
N ASP A 472 -3.10 -17.11 6.87
CA ASP A 472 -3.66 -17.89 7.99
C ASP A 472 -2.56 -18.21 9.02
N LEU A 473 -2.62 -17.57 10.20
CA LEU A 473 -1.67 -17.70 11.31
C LEU A 473 -2.38 -18.30 12.53
N ASP A 474 -1.79 -19.34 13.13
CA ASP A 474 -2.38 -20.06 14.26
C ASP A 474 -1.58 -19.87 15.55
N ILE A 475 -2.21 -19.37 16.62
CA ILE A 475 -1.70 -19.39 17.99
C ILE A 475 -2.08 -20.69 18.71
N ARG A 476 -1.16 -21.18 19.55
CA ARG A 476 -1.41 -22.19 20.57
C ARG A 476 -0.78 -21.81 21.90
N VAL A 477 -1.45 -22.20 22.98
CA VAL A 477 -0.85 -22.20 24.32
C VAL A 477 -0.80 -23.65 24.81
N VAL A 478 0.38 -24.09 25.24
CA VAL A 478 0.63 -25.48 25.67
C VAL A 478 1.15 -25.50 27.11
N LYS A 479 0.63 -26.43 27.91
CA LYS A 479 1.20 -26.80 29.21
C LYS A 479 1.21 -28.31 29.39
N ASN A 480 2.40 -28.86 29.59
CA ASN A 480 2.64 -30.30 29.61
C ASN A 480 2.13 -30.96 28.32
N THR A 481 1.03 -31.70 28.38
CA THR A 481 0.37 -32.35 27.23
C THR A 481 -0.96 -31.70 26.84
N THR A 482 -1.37 -30.62 27.52
CA THR A 482 -2.62 -29.92 27.25
C THR A 482 -2.36 -28.76 26.30
N THR A 483 -3.04 -28.76 25.15
CA THR A 483 -3.08 -27.67 24.18
C THR A 483 -4.38 -26.90 24.35
N TYR A 484 -4.29 -25.57 24.37
CA TYR A 484 -5.41 -24.64 24.37
C TYR A 484 -5.47 -23.94 23.02
N PHE A 485 -6.70 -23.81 22.50
CA PHE A 485 -7.02 -23.31 21.16
C PHE A 485 -7.62 -21.90 21.23
N PRO A 486 -7.54 -21.13 20.13
CA PRO A 486 -8.12 -19.79 20.06
C PRO A 486 -9.65 -19.84 20.02
N TRP A 487 -10.29 -18.71 20.35
CA TRP A 487 -11.73 -18.53 20.14
C TRP A 487 -12.07 -18.36 18.66
N LYS A 488 -13.24 -18.86 18.27
CA LYS A 488 -13.85 -18.81 16.94
C LYS A 488 -15.37 -18.79 17.08
N LEU A 489 -16.10 -18.13 16.19
CA LEU A 489 -17.57 -18.24 16.16
C LEU A 489 -18.01 -19.64 15.70
N ASP A 490 -19.20 -20.06 16.10
CA ASP A 490 -19.89 -21.20 15.50
C ASP A 490 -20.55 -20.77 14.16
N PHE A 491 -20.94 -21.74 13.33
CA PHE A 491 -21.69 -21.49 12.09
C PHE A 491 -23.14 -21.05 12.35
N ASP A 492 -23.69 -21.31 13.55
CA ASP A 492 -24.89 -20.61 14.02
C ASP A 492 -24.48 -19.39 14.86
N PRO A 493 -24.72 -18.14 14.40
CA PRO A 493 -24.34 -16.94 15.15
C PRO A 493 -25.17 -16.72 16.44
N ASN A 494 -26.19 -17.54 16.70
CA ASN A 494 -26.88 -17.59 18.00
C ASN A 494 -26.18 -18.50 19.02
N SER A 495 -25.24 -19.34 18.58
CA SER A 495 -24.52 -20.27 19.45
C SER A 495 -23.25 -19.61 20.03
N PRO A 496 -22.88 -19.89 21.29
CA PRO A 496 -21.66 -19.35 21.88
C PRO A 496 -20.41 -19.75 21.09
N ALA A 497 -19.39 -18.88 21.11
CA ALA A 497 -18.11 -19.16 20.49
C ALA A 497 -17.47 -20.46 21.00
N ILE A 498 -16.66 -21.08 20.15
CA ILE A 498 -15.93 -22.31 20.43
C ILE A 498 -14.43 -22.03 20.58
N ARG A 499 -13.73 -22.89 21.33
CA ARG A 499 -12.27 -22.82 21.56
C ARG A 499 -11.62 -24.21 21.59
N ILE A 500 -11.88 -24.99 20.55
CA ILE A 500 -11.48 -26.41 20.42
C ILE A 500 -10.66 -26.72 19.16
N GLU A 501 -10.51 -25.76 18.24
CA GLU A 501 -9.86 -25.91 16.94
C GLU A 501 -9.25 -24.57 16.47
N ASP A 502 -8.69 -24.54 15.26
CA ASP A 502 -8.14 -23.32 14.63
C ASP A 502 -9.21 -22.29 14.26
N ASN A 503 -8.90 -21.00 14.45
CA ASN A 503 -9.66 -19.93 13.83
C ASN A 503 -9.04 -19.61 12.47
N ASN A 504 -9.67 -20.11 11.41
CA ASN A 504 -9.19 -20.02 10.04
C ASN A 504 -9.80 -18.85 9.24
N VAL A 505 -10.39 -17.86 9.93
CA VAL A 505 -11.09 -16.73 9.30
C VAL A 505 -10.70 -15.38 9.89
N ASP A 506 -10.46 -15.26 11.20
CA ASP A 506 -10.11 -14.00 11.84
C ASP A 506 -8.60 -13.67 11.78
N ASN A 507 -8.28 -12.39 11.56
CA ASN A 507 -6.92 -11.85 11.75
C ASN A 507 -6.65 -11.40 13.21
N VAL A 508 -7.51 -11.81 14.14
CA VAL A 508 -7.39 -11.63 15.60
C VAL A 508 -7.69 -12.98 16.25
N GLU A 509 -6.68 -13.65 16.78
CA GLU A 509 -6.89 -14.86 17.56
C GLU A 509 -6.66 -14.60 19.05
N GLN A 510 -7.44 -15.24 19.92
CA GLN A 510 -7.28 -15.17 21.38
C GLN A 510 -7.44 -16.54 22.03
N VAL A 511 -6.41 -17.00 22.75
CA VAL A 511 -6.49 -18.14 23.67
C VAL A 511 -6.71 -17.61 25.09
N LYS A 512 -7.81 -18.02 25.73
CA LYS A 512 -8.17 -17.65 27.11
C LYS A 512 -8.16 -18.91 27.98
N ILE A 513 -7.37 -18.91 29.05
CA ILE A 513 -7.34 -19.96 30.08
C ILE A 513 -7.84 -19.33 31.38
N ASP A 514 -9.09 -19.62 31.75
CA ASP A 514 -9.81 -18.89 32.81
C ASP A 514 -9.23 -19.14 34.22
N ALA A 515 -8.80 -20.37 34.49
CA ALA A 515 -8.20 -20.78 35.75
C ALA A 515 -6.84 -21.47 35.50
N PRO A 516 -5.79 -20.71 35.15
CA PRO A 516 -4.49 -21.29 34.87
C PRO A 516 -3.86 -21.82 36.16
N THR A 517 -3.17 -22.95 36.08
CA THR A 517 -2.23 -23.33 37.14
C THR A 517 -0.96 -22.48 37.06
N ALA A 518 -0.39 -22.09 38.20
CA ALA A 518 0.84 -21.29 38.24
C ALA A 518 2.02 -21.95 37.51
N GLY A 519 3.01 -21.12 37.13
CA GLY A 519 4.24 -21.56 36.46
C GLY A 519 4.14 -21.57 34.94
N GLN A 520 5.04 -22.31 34.30
CA GLN A 520 5.39 -22.15 32.89
C GLN A 520 4.30 -22.63 31.91
N TYR A 521 4.14 -21.88 30.82
CA TYR A 521 3.39 -22.20 29.59
C TYR A 521 4.26 -21.86 28.38
N THR A 522 4.10 -22.61 27.30
CA THR A 522 4.69 -22.32 26.00
C THR A 522 3.62 -21.75 25.09
N ILE A 523 3.90 -20.64 24.43
CA ILE A 523 3.02 -20.03 23.43
C ILE A 523 3.74 -20.14 22.09
N THR A 524 3.05 -20.70 21.11
CA THR A 524 3.57 -20.99 19.78
C THR A 524 2.67 -20.33 18.75
N VAL A 525 3.27 -19.73 17.73
CA VAL A 525 2.60 -19.15 16.56
C VAL A 525 3.22 -19.74 15.32
N ASN A 526 2.40 -20.33 14.46
CA ASN A 526 2.80 -20.84 13.15
C ASN A 526 1.86 -20.29 12.07
N HIS A 527 1.93 -20.81 10.85
CA HIS A 527 1.03 -20.43 9.77
C HIS A 527 0.71 -21.62 8.87
N LYS A 528 -0.42 -21.54 8.17
CA LYS A 528 -0.78 -22.46 7.09
C LYS A 528 -0.35 -21.90 5.74
N GLY A 529 -0.38 -22.74 4.70
CA GLY A 529 -0.09 -22.35 3.32
C GLY A 529 1.30 -21.74 3.11
N ALA A 530 1.41 -20.85 2.12
CA ALA A 530 2.59 -20.03 1.89
C ALA A 530 2.23 -18.55 2.07
N LEU A 531 3.00 -17.84 2.89
CA LEU A 531 2.77 -16.41 3.15
C LEU A 531 3.02 -15.59 1.87
N VAL A 532 2.06 -14.75 1.46
CA VAL A 532 2.07 -14.07 0.14
C VAL A 532 3.33 -13.24 -0.10
N SER A 533 3.81 -12.54 0.93
CA SER A 533 5.02 -11.72 0.92
C SER A 533 6.27 -12.46 1.45
N GLY A 534 6.21 -13.78 1.63
CA GLY A 534 7.26 -14.61 2.21
C GLY A 534 7.41 -14.50 3.74
N SER A 535 6.78 -13.50 4.36
CA SER A 535 6.66 -13.36 5.82
C SER A 535 5.49 -12.47 6.22
N GLN A 536 4.87 -12.74 7.36
CA GLN A 536 3.80 -11.92 7.96
C GLN A 536 4.27 -11.30 9.28
N LYS A 537 4.11 -9.98 9.40
CA LYS A 537 4.29 -9.26 10.67
C LYS A 537 3.05 -9.47 11.54
N PHE A 538 3.21 -9.80 12.83
CA PHE A 538 2.10 -9.96 13.76
C PHE A 538 2.40 -9.32 15.12
N SER A 539 1.37 -8.98 15.86
CA SER A 539 1.44 -8.39 17.20
C SER A 539 1.02 -9.42 18.23
N LEU A 540 1.79 -9.58 19.31
CA LEU A 540 1.54 -10.54 20.38
C LEU A 540 1.21 -9.79 21.68
N VAL A 541 0.04 -10.07 22.26
CA VAL A 541 -0.41 -9.50 23.54
C VAL A 541 -0.71 -10.65 24.51
N ILE A 542 -0.13 -10.61 25.71
CA ILE A 542 -0.33 -11.64 26.74
C ILE A 542 -0.60 -10.96 28.08
N THR A 543 -1.57 -11.44 28.84
CA THR A 543 -1.86 -10.99 30.22
C THR A 543 -2.04 -12.17 31.17
N GLY A 544 -1.91 -11.91 32.47
CA GLY A 544 -1.94 -12.94 33.53
C GLY A 544 -0.57 -13.55 33.85
N LEU A 545 0.50 -12.82 33.52
CA LEU A 545 1.88 -13.25 33.73
C LEU A 545 2.42 -12.89 35.12
N THR A 546 3.60 -13.41 35.42
CA THR A 546 4.46 -12.94 36.52
C THR A 546 5.93 -13.00 36.13
N SER A 547 6.65 -11.92 36.40
CA SER A 547 8.10 -11.77 36.24
C SER A 547 8.61 -10.74 37.27
N ASN A 548 9.88 -10.86 37.68
CA ASN A 548 10.52 -9.97 38.66
C ASN A 548 11.23 -8.79 38.00
N PHE A 549 11.47 -8.83 36.68
CA PHE A 549 12.06 -7.74 35.91
C PHE A 549 11.55 -7.69 34.48
N ALA A 550 11.73 -6.54 33.82
CA ALA A 550 11.35 -6.31 32.43
C ALA A 550 12.41 -5.49 31.69
N LEU A 551 12.53 -5.74 30.38
CA LEU A 551 13.32 -4.96 29.43
C LEU A 551 12.38 -4.37 28.36
N ASN A 552 12.28 -3.04 28.29
CA ASN A 552 11.47 -2.36 27.28
C ASN A 552 12.35 -1.39 26.50
N SER A 553 12.37 -1.48 25.17
CA SER A 553 13.22 -0.62 24.35
C SER A 553 12.67 0.79 24.22
N THR A 554 13.56 1.77 24.26
CA THR A 554 13.31 3.19 23.96
C THR A 554 13.96 3.64 22.64
N SER A 555 14.48 2.68 21.87
CA SER A 555 15.06 2.89 20.54
C SER A 555 14.17 2.27 19.47
N ASP A 556 14.08 2.94 18.33
CA ASP A 556 13.48 2.40 17.11
C ASP A 556 14.34 1.26 16.52
N ASN A 557 13.84 0.62 15.45
CA ASN A 557 14.68 -0.21 14.59
C ASN A 557 15.73 0.66 13.89
N LEU A 558 16.92 0.13 13.64
CA LEU A 558 18.05 0.92 13.11
C LEU A 558 18.49 0.42 11.74
N THR A 559 18.67 1.35 10.81
CA THR A 559 19.45 1.15 9.57
C THR A 559 20.77 1.87 9.73
N VAL A 560 21.89 1.16 9.54
CA VAL A 560 23.24 1.70 9.70
C VAL A 560 24.15 1.29 8.55
N CYS A 561 25.21 2.07 8.34
CA CYS A 561 26.30 1.68 7.46
C CYS A 561 27.25 0.69 8.16
N SER A 562 27.89 -0.18 7.39
CA SER A 562 28.78 -1.24 7.89
C SER A 562 30.04 -0.73 8.63
N ASP A 563 30.35 0.56 8.52
CA ASP A 563 31.42 1.26 9.24
C ASP A 563 30.94 1.93 10.56
N GLN A 564 29.65 1.85 10.87
CA GLN A 564 29.02 2.42 12.07
C GLN A 564 28.75 1.34 13.13
N ASN A 565 28.36 1.79 14.32
CA ASN A 565 27.79 0.95 15.37
C ASN A 565 26.29 1.20 15.47
N ALA A 566 25.51 0.16 15.78
CA ALA A 566 24.10 0.30 16.14
C ALA A 566 23.94 0.37 17.66
N VAL A 567 23.15 1.31 18.17
CA VAL A 567 23.04 1.61 19.61
C VAL A 567 21.57 1.58 20.03
N TYR A 568 21.20 0.57 20.80
CA TYR A 568 19.86 0.37 21.32
C TYR A 568 19.81 0.65 22.82
N THR A 569 18.79 1.37 23.27
CA THR A 569 18.57 1.68 24.69
C THR A 569 17.32 0.95 25.18
N PHE A 570 17.42 0.41 26.40
CA PHE A 570 16.33 -0.32 27.06
C PHE A 570 16.15 0.20 28.48
N ASN A 571 14.90 0.49 28.84
CA ASN A 571 14.47 0.69 30.21
C ASN A 571 14.41 -0.68 30.91
N TYR A 572 15.17 -0.82 31.99
CA TYR A 572 15.11 -1.95 32.91
C TYR A 572 14.22 -1.58 34.10
N THR A 573 13.19 -2.38 34.34
CA THR A 573 12.28 -2.23 35.50
C THR A 573 12.31 -3.50 36.33
N GLN A 574 12.23 -3.39 37.65
CA GLN A 574 12.31 -4.51 38.58
C GLN A 574 11.22 -4.38 39.66
N SER A 575 10.51 -5.49 39.92
CA SER A 575 9.47 -5.61 40.96
C SER A 575 9.96 -6.37 42.20
N GLY A 576 11.04 -7.16 42.08
CA GLY A 576 11.67 -7.92 43.16
C GLY A 576 13.04 -7.37 43.61
N GLY A 577 13.78 -8.18 44.38
CA GLY A 577 15.18 -7.94 44.71
C GLY A 577 16.13 -8.80 43.87
N GLY A 578 17.41 -8.43 43.78
CA GLY A 578 18.44 -9.15 43.02
C GLY A 578 19.08 -8.30 41.93
N SER A 579 20.01 -8.89 41.17
CA SER A 579 20.66 -8.22 40.03
C SER A 579 20.45 -9.03 38.75
N THR A 580 20.19 -8.31 37.66
CA THR A 580 20.02 -8.84 36.31
C THR A 580 21.24 -8.49 35.49
N THR A 581 21.84 -9.49 34.85
CA THR A 581 23.00 -9.33 33.93
C THR A 581 22.53 -9.29 32.47
N PHE A 582 23.21 -8.53 31.62
CA PHE A 582 22.83 -8.34 30.22
C PHE A 582 23.82 -9.01 29.26
N SER A 583 23.26 -9.65 28.24
CA SER A 583 23.97 -10.37 27.18
C SER A 583 23.24 -10.20 25.85
N ALA A 584 23.90 -10.47 24.73
CA ALA A 584 23.27 -10.43 23.41
C ALA A 584 22.98 -11.84 22.88
N VAL A 585 21.94 -11.94 22.07
CA VAL A 585 21.58 -13.15 21.29
C VAL A 585 21.32 -12.76 19.83
N ASP A 586 21.44 -13.75 18.94
CA ASP A 586 21.11 -13.64 17.50
C ASP A 586 21.79 -12.48 16.75
N LEU A 587 22.97 -12.08 17.22
CA LEU A 587 23.83 -11.14 16.50
C LEU A 587 24.26 -11.74 15.16
N PRO A 588 24.31 -10.92 14.07
CA PRO A 588 24.86 -11.36 12.80
C PRO A 588 26.30 -11.86 12.95
N THR A 589 26.66 -12.91 12.19
CA THR A 589 27.99 -13.54 12.30
C THR A 589 29.10 -12.51 12.02
N GLY A 590 29.97 -12.29 13.00
CA GLY A 590 31.04 -11.27 12.96
C GLY A 590 30.76 -10.03 13.79
N ALA A 591 29.50 -9.74 14.15
CA ALA A 591 29.17 -8.69 15.10
C ALA A 591 29.55 -9.08 16.54
N SER A 592 29.71 -8.06 17.38
CA SER A 592 29.78 -8.18 18.84
C SER A 592 28.99 -7.07 19.51
N ALA A 593 28.46 -7.34 20.71
CA ALA A 593 27.71 -6.36 21.49
C ALA A 593 28.37 -6.07 22.84
N THR A 594 28.26 -4.81 23.29
CA THR A 594 28.70 -4.37 24.61
C THR A 594 27.54 -3.69 25.35
N PHE A 595 27.52 -3.82 26.68
CA PHE A 595 26.44 -3.33 27.53
C PHE A 595 26.95 -2.29 28.54
N SER A 596 26.21 -1.18 28.66
CA SER A 596 26.50 -0.12 29.63
C SER A 596 25.22 0.28 30.38
N PRO A 597 25.10 -0.02 31.69
CA PRO A 597 25.95 -0.94 32.46
C PRO A 597 25.76 -2.41 32.03
N THR A 598 26.66 -3.30 32.46
CA THR A 598 26.55 -4.75 32.17
C THR A 598 25.54 -5.48 33.06
N SER A 599 25.09 -4.86 34.15
CA SER A 599 24.04 -5.35 35.02
C SER A 599 23.34 -4.21 35.77
N LEU A 600 22.11 -4.46 36.23
CA LEU A 600 21.34 -3.57 37.10
C LEU A 600 20.75 -4.34 38.29
N SER A 601 20.39 -3.62 39.35
CA SER A 601 19.74 -4.16 40.57
C SER A 601 18.66 -3.22 41.13
N SER A 602 18.21 -2.29 40.29
CA SER A 602 17.16 -1.30 40.52
C SER A 602 16.75 -0.75 39.16
N ASN A 603 15.57 -0.11 39.07
CA ASN A 603 15.11 0.53 37.84
C ASN A 603 16.19 1.47 37.26
N GLY A 604 16.35 1.46 35.94
CA GLY A 604 17.39 2.20 35.25
C GLY A 604 17.35 1.96 33.75
N SER A 605 18.41 2.36 33.05
CA SER A 605 18.57 2.15 31.62
C SER A 605 19.84 1.35 31.32
N VAL A 606 19.78 0.49 30.31
CA VAL A 606 20.92 -0.21 29.72
C VAL A 606 21.02 0.12 28.23
N THR A 607 22.23 0.44 27.79
CA THR A 607 22.56 0.63 26.37
C THR A 607 23.28 -0.61 25.85
N MET A 608 22.78 -1.19 24.76
CA MET A 608 23.43 -2.23 23.94
C MET A 608 24.04 -1.60 22.70
N THR A 609 25.36 -1.65 22.58
CA THR A 609 26.09 -1.19 21.38
C THR A 609 26.57 -2.40 20.58
N VAL A 610 25.99 -2.60 19.40
CA VAL A 610 26.40 -3.62 18.42
C VAL A 610 27.44 -3.01 17.48
N SER A 611 28.54 -3.74 17.27
CA SER A 611 29.74 -3.29 16.56
C SER A 611 30.36 -4.42 15.74
N GLY A 612 31.33 -4.11 14.86
CA GLY A 612 31.97 -5.10 13.99
C GLY A 612 31.22 -5.36 12.67
N LEU A 613 30.41 -4.40 12.21
CA LEU A 613 29.49 -4.57 11.08
C LEU A 613 30.18 -4.61 9.70
N SER A 614 31.49 -4.35 9.62
CA SER A 614 32.21 -4.13 8.36
C SER A 614 32.36 -5.38 7.48
N GLY A 615 32.38 -6.56 8.09
CA GLY A 615 32.46 -7.86 7.40
C GLY A 615 31.11 -8.57 7.24
N ILE A 616 30.01 -7.92 7.63
CA ILE A 616 28.68 -8.54 7.67
C ILE A 616 28.00 -8.42 6.31
N THR A 617 27.31 -9.47 5.89
CA THR A 617 26.51 -9.45 4.66
C THR A 617 25.43 -8.38 4.77
N PRO A 618 25.24 -7.51 3.77
CA PRO A 618 24.16 -6.53 3.84
C PRO A 618 22.79 -7.18 3.88
N GLY A 619 21.90 -6.67 4.74
CA GLY A 619 20.60 -7.27 5.01
C GLY A 619 20.01 -6.83 6.34
N GLU A 620 18.90 -7.47 6.73
CA GLU A 620 18.20 -7.22 8.00
C GLU A 620 18.42 -8.37 8.97
N TYR A 621 18.60 -8.02 10.25
CA TYR A 621 18.93 -8.94 11.33
C TYR A 621 18.09 -8.65 12.58
N PHE A 622 17.64 -9.69 13.27
CA PHE A 622 16.98 -9.59 14.56
C PHE A 622 18.03 -9.70 15.67
N VAL A 623 18.44 -8.57 16.26
CA VAL A 623 19.43 -8.55 17.34
C VAL A 623 18.73 -8.53 18.69
N GLY A 624 19.07 -9.47 19.57
CA GLY A 624 18.40 -9.63 20.86
C GLY A 624 19.25 -9.17 22.05
N ILE A 625 18.61 -8.50 23.02
CA ILE A 625 19.13 -8.36 24.38
C ILE A 625 18.49 -9.42 25.27
N LYS A 626 19.32 -10.15 26.02
CA LYS A 626 18.90 -11.12 27.04
C LYS A 626 19.32 -10.66 28.43
N GLY A 627 18.33 -10.38 29.27
CA GLY A 627 18.48 -10.20 30.72
C GLY A 627 18.46 -11.55 31.43
N THR A 628 19.39 -11.78 32.35
CA THR A 628 19.45 -12.98 33.18
C THR A 628 19.44 -12.58 34.66
N GLY A 629 18.31 -12.84 35.33
CA GLY A 629 18.13 -12.69 36.77
C GLY A 629 18.44 -13.98 37.53
N ALA A 630 18.01 -14.07 38.79
CA ALA A 630 18.31 -15.20 39.65
C ALA A 630 17.50 -16.48 39.34
N THR A 631 16.26 -16.32 38.86
CA THR A 631 15.29 -17.41 38.65
C THR A 631 14.68 -17.45 37.25
N GLU A 632 14.92 -16.42 36.42
CA GLU A 632 14.30 -16.26 35.11
C GLU A 632 15.20 -15.45 34.15
N THR A 633 14.85 -15.51 32.86
CA THR A 633 15.49 -14.73 31.81
C THR A 633 14.44 -14.11 30.90
N GLU A 634 14.64 -12.86 30.50
CA GLU A 634 13.83 -12.19 29.47
C GLU A 634 14.71 -11.87 28.27
N THR A 635 14.18 -12.06 27.06
CA THR A 635 14.86 -11.72 25.81
C THR A 635 13.97 -10.80 24.98
N ARG A 636 14.53 -9.73 24.42
CA ARG A 636 13.83 -8.77 23.54
C ARG A 636 14.64 -8.52 22.28
N PHE A 637 13.96 -8.40 21.14
CA PHE A 637 14.59 -8.21 19.84
C PHE A 637 14.38 -6.80 19.29
N LYS A 638 15.31 -6.37 18.42
CA LYS A 638 15.18 -5.20 17.54
C LYS A 638 15.72 -5.53 16.14
N ILE A 639 15.19 -4.85 15.13
CA ILE A 639 15.70 -4.99 13.76
C ILE A 639 16.92 -4.08 13.58
N LEU A 640 17.96 -4.68 13.01
CA LEU A 640 19.19 -4.04 12.55
C LEU A 640 19.34 -4.28 11.05
N ARG A 641 19.14 -3.24 10.23
CA ARG A 641 19.50 -3.26 8.81
C ARG A 641 20.93 -2.74 8.63
N VAL A 642 21.77 -3.53 7.98
CA VAL A 642 23.15 -3.17 7.67
C VAL A 642 23.29 -2.99 6.16
N PHE A 643 23.71 -1.80 5.74
CA PHE A 643 24.13 -1.52 4.36
C PHE A 643 25.64 -1.41 4.25
N ASN A 644 26.21 -1.78 3.10
CA ASN A 644 27.63 -1.60 2.82
C ASN A 644 27.80 -0.74 1.56
N GLY A 645 28.42 0.44 1.73
CA GLY A 645 28.63 1.42 0.65
C GLY A 645 29.72 1.05 -0.38
N THR A 646 30.40 -0.09 -0.22
CA THR A 646 31.50 -0.54 -1.10
C THR A 646 31.29 -1.93 -1.70
N SER A 647 30.48 -2.78 -1.05
CA SER A 647 30.24 -4.18 -1.44
C SER A 647 28.91 -4.35 -2.20
N PHE A 648 28.77 -3.67 -3.33
CA PHE A 648 27.66 -3.90 -4.25
C PHE A 648 27.91 -5.10 -5.16
N GLN A 649 26.89 -5.94 -5.34
CA GLN A 649 26.90 -6.98 -6.37
C GLN A 649 26.38 -6.39 -7.70
N PRO A 650 26.85 -6.88 -8.86
CA PRO A 650 26.27 -6.50 -10.15
C PRO A 650 24.80 -6.92 -10.23
N VAL A 651 23.91 -6.01 -10.64
CA VAL A 651 22.48 -6.29 -10.80
C VAL A 651 22.25 -7.20 -12.00
N ALA A 652 21.52 -8.30 -11.81
CA ALA A 652 21.10 -9.18 -12.88
C ALA A 652 19.94 -8.56 -13.67
N LEU A 653 20.08 -8.51 -15.00
CA LEU A 653 19.13 -7.90 -15.92
C LEU A 653 18.26 -8.98 -16.56
N GLN A 654 16.94 -8.76 -16.62
CA GLN A 654 15.96 -9.77 -17.05
C GLN A 654 15.43 -9.48 -18.46
N THR A 655 14.78 -8.34 -18.67
CA THR A 655 14.31 -7.88 -19.99
C THR A 655 14.67 -6.41 -20.21
N PRO A 656 15.03 -5.97 -21.43
CA PRO A 656 15.35 -6.79 -22.61
C PRO A 656 16.54 -7.72 -22.36
N THR A 657 16.47 -8.93 -22.91
CA THR A 657 17.56 -9.91 -22.83
C THR A 657 18.79 -9.41 -23.60
N ASN A 658 19.98 -9.89 -23.25
CA ASN A 658 21.21 -9.44 -23.90
C ASN A 658 21.23 -9.84 -25.38
N ALA A 659 21.51 -8.88 -26.26
CA ALA A 659 21.45 -9.01 -27.71
C ALA A 659 20.05 -9.28 -28.30
N GLN A 660 18.97 -8.92 -27.57
CA GLN A 660 17.62 -8.96 -28.11
C GLN A 660 17.48 -7.99 -29.29
N ASN A 661 16.81 -8.42 -30.37
CA ASN A 661 16.62 -7.65 -31.60
C ASN A 661 15.14 -7.64 -31.98
N GLY A 662 14.68 -6.59 -32.63
CA GLY A 662 13.28 -6.41 -33.00
C GLY A 662 12.42 -5.99 -31.82
N LEU A 663 12.89 -5.03 -31.01
CA LEU A 663 12.04 -4.33 -30.05
C LEU A 663 11.32 -3.14 -30.69
N SER A 664 10.19 -2.76 -30.10
CA SER A 664 9.51 -1.48 -30.37
C SER A 664 10.42 -0.28 -30.05
N THR A 665 9.99 0.91 -30.48
CA THR A 665 10.50 2.22 -30.01
C THR A 665 10.16 2.51 -28.54
N THR A 666 9.45 1.59 -27.88
CA THR A 666 9.19 1.51 -26.44
C THR A 666 9.61 0.14 -25.88
N ALA A 667 10.02 0.07 -24.61
CA ALA A 667 10.39 -1.20 -23.97
C ALA A 667 10.23 -1.16 -22.44
N LEU A 668 9.95 -2.33 -21.84
CA LEU A 668 10.03 -2.55 -20.40
C LEU A 668 11.43 -3.04 -20.01
N LEU A 669 12.16 -2.24 -19.23
CA LEU A 669 13.39 -2.63 -18.56
C LEU A 669 13.05 -3.27 -17.21
N LYS A 670 13.60 -4.46 -16.90
CA LYS A 670 13.35 -5.19 -15.63
C LYS A 670 14.59 -5.93 -15.14
N TRP A 671 14.79 -5.96 -13.83
CA TRP A 671 15.98 -6.54 -13.19
C TRP A 671 15.68 -7.17 -11.83
N ASP A 672 16.66 -7.84 -11.24
CA ASP A 672 16.55 -8.46 -9.92
C ASP A 672 16.81 -7.45 -8.79
N THR A 673 16.03 -7.52 -7.72
CA THR A 673 16.26 -6.71 -6.51
C THR A 673 17.54 -7.15 -5.78
N GLN A 674 18.16 -6.23 -5.05
CA GLN A 674 19.38 -6.47 -4.28
C GLN A 674 19.18 -6.08 -2.81
N PRO A 675 19.49 -6.95 -1.82
CA PRO A 675 19.34 -6.62 -0.39
C PRO A 675 20.16 -5.39 0.06
N ASN A 676 21.30 -5.14 -0.59
CA ASN A 676 22.17 -3.98 -0.36
C ASN A 676 21.75 -2.72 -1.13
N ALA A 677 20.60 -2.71 -1.82
CA ALA A 677 20.09 -1.56 -2.54
C ALA A 677 18.82 -1.00 -1.90
N LEU A 678 18.64 0.31 -2.04
CA LEU A 678 17.42 1.04 -1.71
C LEU A 678 16.84 1.71 -2.97
N THR A 679 17.71 2.15 -3.89
CA THR A 679 17.34 2.70 -5.20
C THR A 679 18.27 2.17 -6.30
N TYR A 680 17.86 2.35 -7.54
CA TYR A 680 18.60 1.97 -8.74
C TYR A 680 18.69 3.16 -9.69
N SER A 681 19.90 3.52 -10.13
CA SER A 681 20.08 4.42 -11.27
C SER A 681 20.06 3.60 -12.56
N ILE A 682 19.13 3.93 -13.44
CA ILE A 682 18.92 3.30 -14.74
C ILE A 682 19.61 4.17 -15.78
N GLN A 683 20.49 3.59 -16.59
CA GLN A 683 21.18 4.31 -17.64
C GLN A 683 21.01 3.59 -18.97
N VAL A 684 20.59 4.34 -19.99
CA VAL A 684 20.45 3.86 -21.36
C VAL A 684 21.28 4.77 -22.29
N SER A 685 21.96 4.20 -23.27
CA SER A 685 22.87 4.91 -24.17
C SER A 685 22.93 4.24 -25.54
N GLN A 686 23.15 5.01 -26.61
CA GLN A 686 23.49 4.47 -27.94
C GLN A 686 24.98 4.04 -28.03
N PHE A 687 25.78 4.32 -27.00
CA PHE A 687 27.22 4.04 -26.97
C PHE A 687 27.55 2.99 -25.88
N PRO A 688 28.35 1.95 -26.19
CA PRO A 688 28.65 0.86 -25.24
C PRO A 688 29.45 1.31 -24.00
N ASN A 689 30.12 2.46 -24.09
CA ASN A 689 30.88 3.07 -23.00
C ASN A 689 30.07 4.10 -22.19
N PHE A 690 28.78 4.31 -22.52
CA PHE A 690 27.91 5.31 -21.89
C PHE A 690 28.47 6.75 -21.93
N SER A 691 29.23 7.11 -22.97
CA SER A 691 29.83 8.45 -23.14
C SER A 691 28.80 9.57 -23.33
N SER A 692 27.58 9.22 -23.73
CA SER A 692 26.40 10.08 -23.79
C SER A 692 25.19 9.23 -23.40
N LEU A 693 24.37 9.73 -22.47
CA LEU A 693 23.19 9.02 -21.98
C LEU A 693 21.96 9.49 -22.77
N PHE A 694 21.14 8.53 -23.19
CA PHE A 694 19.80 8.76 -23.72
C PHE A 694 18.81 8.98 -22.56
N ILE A 695 18.87 8.13 -21.54
CA ILE A 695 18.13 8.28 -20.27
C ILE A 695 19.06 8.04 -19.08
N THR A 696 18.80 8.79 -18.00
CA THR A 696 19.37 8.57 -16.66
C THR A 696 18.34 8.93 -15.60
N ASP A 697 17.70 7.93 -15.00
CA ASP A 697 16.69 8.10 -13.95
C ASP A 697 17.03 7.28 -12.69
N GLU A 698 16.42 7.64 -11.55
CA GLU A 698 16.52 6.91 -10.29
C GLU A 698 15.14 6.38 -9.86
N VAL A 699 15.07 5.08 -9.56
CA VAL A 699 13.83 4.39 -9.16
C VAL A 699 14.04 3.56 -7.89
N THR A 700 12.97 3.36 -7.13
CA THR A 700 12.92 2.42 -5.99
C THR A 700 12.60 1.00 -6.44
N ASN A 701 11.80 0.87 -7.50
CA ASN A 701 11.24 -0.39 -7.97
C ASN A 701 12.22 -1.09 -8.93
N ASN A 702 11.98 -2.37 -9.26
CA ASN A 702 12.89 -3.17 -10.09
C ASN A 702 12.52 -3.21 -11.59
N GLN A 703 11.77 -2.19 -12.05
CA GLN A 703 11.33 -2.07 -13.44
C GLN A 703 11.20 -0.60 -13.86
N TYR A 704 11.29 -0.33 -15.16
CA TYR A 704 11.20 1.01 -15.77
C TYR A 704 10.74 0.91 -17.23
N ASN A 705 9.70 1.66 -17.61
CA ASN A 705 9.25 1.78 -19.01
C ASN A 705 10.03 2.89 -19.72
N ILE A 706 10.67 2.55 -20.83
CA ILE A 706 11.38 3.51 -21.69
C ILE A 706 10.61 3.72 -23.01
N SER A 707 10.52 4.97 -23.45
CA SER A 707 9.87 5.37 -24.70
C SER A 707 10.76 6.32 -25.52
N GLY A 708 10.33 6.67 -26.73
CA GLY A 708 11.04 7.61 -27.61
C GLY A 708 12.34 7.08 -28.20
N LEU A 709 12.56 5.76 -28.20
CA LEU A 709 13.72 5.14 -28.84
C LEU A 709 13.61 5.30 -30.36
N ALA A 710 14.73 5.52 -31.04
CA ALA A 710 14.76 5.56 -32.50
C ALA A 710 14.63 4.14 -33.09
N GLU A 711 14.01 4.02 -34.26
CA GLU A 711 13.97 2.77 -35.05
C GLU A 711 15.37 2.32 -35.51
N ALA A 712 15.51 1.02 -35.80
CA ALA A 712 16.72 0.38 -36.33
C ALA A 712 18.02 0.74 -35.58
N THR A 713 17.92 0.98 -34.27
CA THR A 713 18.96 1.60 -33.45
C THR A 713 19.34 0.71 -32.26
N ARG A 714 20.65 0.59 -32.02
CA ARG A 714 21.18 -0.13 -30.86
C ARG A 714 21.17 0.74 -29.61
N TYR A 715 20.67 0.17 -28.52
CA TYR A 715 20.75 0.75 -27.19
C TYR A 715 21.45 -0.22 -26.23
N TYR A 716 22.35 0.33 -25.42
CA TYR A 716 23.02 -0.32 -24.31
C TYR A 716 22.39 0.19 -23.01
N TRP A 717 22.10 -0.70 -22.07
CA TRP A 717 21.51 -0.34 -20.80
C TRP A 717 22.19 -1.05 -19.63
N ARG A 718 22.19 -0.38 -18.48
CA ARG A 718 22.74 -0.89 -17.22
C ARG A 718 21.98 -0.33 -16.02
N VAL A 719 22.06 -1.07 -14.92
CA VAL A 719 21.43 -0.73 -13.65
C VAL A 719 22.50 -0.62 -12.57
N ILE A 720 22.52 0.50 -11.85
CA ILE A 720 23.52 0.85 -10.83
C ILE A 720 22.80 0.93 -9.47
N PRO A 721 22.96 -0.06 -8.58
CA PRO A 721 22.30 -0.04 -7.27
C PRO A 721 22.95 0.98 -6.33
N GLN A 722 22.15 1.59 -5.46
CA GLN A 722 22.57 2.59 -4.48
C GLN A 722 21.90 2.37 -3.13
N ASN A 723 22.51 2.87 -2.07
CA ASN A 723 21.94 2.91 -0.72
C ASN A 723 22.47 4.14 0.05
N ASN A 724 22.01 4.34 1.29
CA ASN A 724 22.38 5.49 2.13
C ASN A 724 23.88 5.59 2.46
N CYS A 725 24.67 4.55 2.17
CA CYS A 725 26.09 4.43 2.47
C CYS A 725 26.98 4.55 1.23
N GLY A 726 26.42 4.49 0.02
CA GLY A 726 27.18 4.60 -1.23
C GLY A 726 26.43 4.17 -2.49
N THR A 727 27.14 4.21 -3.60
CA THR A 727 26.67 3.92 -4.96
C THR A 727 27.59 2.89 -5.59
N ALA A 728 27.04 1.91 -6.31
CA ALA A 728 27.86 0.91 -7.00
C ALA A 728 28.79 1.53 -8.05
N THR A 729 29.98 0.94 -8.22
CA THR A 729 30.92 1.38 -9.25
C THR A 729 30.40 1.06 -10.64
N THR A 730 30.16 2.08 -11.46
CA THR A 730 29.51 1.98 -12.79
C THR A 730 30.24 1.07 -13.78
N ASN A 731 31.56 0.90 -13.64
CA ASN A 731 32.37 0.00 -14.46
C ASN A 731 32.14 -1.50 -14.15
N ASN A 732 31.51 -1.83 -13.02
CA ASN A 732 31.20 -3.20 -12.61
C ASN A 732 29.74 -3.58 -12.90
N ALA A 733 28.92 -2.64 -13.39
CA ALA A 733 27.53 -2.91 -13.73
C ALA A 733 27.45 -3.84 -14.94
N ILE A 734 26.49 -4.78 -14.93
CA ILE A 734 26.19 -5.58 -16.12
C ILE A 734 25.61 -4.64 -17.18
N VAL A 735 26.13 -4.74 -18.40
CA VAL A 735 25.65 -4.01 -19.56
C VAL A 735 25.02 -5.02 -20.52
N TYR A 736 23.72 -4.89 -20.72
CA TYR A 736 23.03 -5.57 -21.82
C TYR A 736 22.83 -4.58 -22.97
N TYR A 737 22.63 -5.10 -24.17
CA TYR A 737 22.19 -4.29 -25.31
C TYR A 737 21.01 -4.92 -26.02
N PHE A 738 20.23 -4.09 -26.67
CA PHE A 738 19.13 -4.49 -27.54
C PHE A 738 19.07 -3.60 -28.78
N ASP A 739 18.45 -4.12 -29.84
CA ASP A 739 18.25 -3.43 -31.11
C ASP A 739 16.75 -3.21 -31.35
N THR A 740 16.35 -1.97 -31.60
CA THR A 740 14.99 -1.66 -32.07
C THR A 740 14.83 -2.10 -33.53
N GLY A 741 13.63 -2.52 -33.92
CA GLY A 741 13.30 -2.84 -35.31
C GLY A 741 12.98 -1.62 -36.17
N ASN A 742 12.59 -1.86 -37.42
CA ASN A 742 11.82 -0.89 -38.20
C ASN A 742 10.33 -1.10 -37.91
N LEU A 743 9.55 -0.02 -37.87
CA LEU A 743 8.09 -0.09 -37.72
C LEU A 743 7.41 -0.13 -39.09
N VAL A 744 6.77 -1.25 -39.40
CA VAL A 744 5.97 -1.43 -40.62
C VAL A 744 4.50 -1.26 -40.26
N CYS A 745 4.04 -0.02 -40.34
CA CYS A 745 2.68 0.43 -40.01
C CYS A 745 1.65 0.23 -41.13
N ASN A 746 0.39 0.50 -40.81
CA ASN A 746 -0.79 0.37 -41.68
C ASN A 746 -1.19 -1.10 -41.95
N ILE A 747 -0.96 -1.99 -40.99
CA ILE A 747 -1.45 -3.37 -41.03
C ILE A 747 -2.79 -3.41 -40.28
N ASN A 748 -3.89 -3.27 -41.02
CA ASN A 748 -5.25 -3.27 -40.48
C ASN A 748 -5.82 -4.70 -40.41
N PHE A 749 -6.41 -5.04 -39.28
CA PHE A 749 -7.28 -6.21 -39.11
C PHE A 749 -8.66 -5.72 -38.69
N ALA A 750 -9.71 -6.16 -39.36
CA ALA A 750 -11.09 -5.86 -38.98
C ALA A 750 -11.79 -7.12 -38.50
N ALA A 751 -12.67 -6.99 -37.50
CA ALA A 751 -13.54 -8.08 -37.09
C ALA A 751 -14.56 -8.40 -38.20
N ASP A 752 -14.93 -9.68 -38.32
CA ASP A 752 -15.95 -10.19 -39.25
C ASP A 752 -17.13 -10.89 -38.55
N ASP A 753 -16.98 -11.25 -37.26
CA ASP A 753 -18.04 -11.81 -36.42
C ASP A 753 -18.61 -10.76 -35.46
N TYR A 754 -19.82 -10.28 -35.76
CA TYR A 754 -20.62 -9.37 -34.92
C TYR A 754 -21.84 -10.07 -34.31
N SER A 755 -21.80 -11.40 -34.14
CA SER A 755 -22.94 -12.17 -33.62
C SER A 755 -23.33 -11.81 -32.17
N ASP A 756 -22.38 -11.29 -31.40
CA ASP A 756 -22.54 -10.82 -30.01
C ASP A 756 -22.24 -9.31 -29.88
N ALA A 757 -22.50 -8.53 -30.93
CA ALA A 757 -22.21 -7.09 -30.98
C ALA A 757 -23.32 -6.19 -30.38
N ILE A 758 -24.46 -6.75 -29.98
CA ILE A 758 -25.63 -6.01 -29.50
C ILE A 758 -25.49 -5.73 -28.01
N ILE A 759 -25.50 -4.44 -27.65
CA ILE A 759 -25.62 -3.98 -26.26
C ILE A 759 -27.12 -3.84 -26.00
N ALA A 760 -27.71 -4.82 -25.33
CA ALA A 760 -29.13 -4.84 -25.03
C ALA A 760 -29.50 -3.83 -23.92
N ASP A 761 -30.72 -3.28 -23.98
CA ASP A 761 -31.33 -2.42 -22.94
C ASP A 761 -31.80 -3.26 -21.74
N VAL A 762 -30.82 -3.75 -20.97
CA VAL A 762 -30.98 -4.52 -19.72
C VAL A 762 -29.76 -4.30 -18.82
N PRO A 763 -29.89 -4.34 -17.47
CA PRO A 763 -28.75 -4.18 -16.58
C PRO A 763 -27.65 -5.23 -16.81
N ASN A 764 -26.39 -4.82 -16.66
CA ASN A 764 -25.21 -5.67 -16.90
C ASN A 764 -25.20 -6.32 -18.29
N SER A 765 -25.67 -5.56 -19.29
CA SER A 765 -25.51 -5.88 -20.70
C SER A 765 -24.03 -5.93 -21.06
N SER A 766 -23.68 -6.84 -21.98
CA SER A 766 -22.34 -6.87 -22.54
C SER A 766 -22.38 -7.35 -23.97
N ALA A 767 -21.48 -6.79 -24.78
CA ALA A 767 -21.28 -7.15 -26.17
C ALA A 767 -19.80 -7.48 -26.38
N SER A 768 -19.50 -8.56 -27.09
CA SER A 768 -18.14 -9.01 -27.36
C SER A 768 -17.94 -9.24 -28.86
N VAL A 769 -16.99 -8.52 -29.46
CA VAL A 769 -16.64 -8.69 -30.87
C VAL A 769 -15.21 -9.25 -30.96
N PRO A 770 -15.03 -10.51 -31.37
CA PRO A 770 -13.71 -11.11 -31.57
C PRO A 770 -13.11 -10.69 -32.91
N LEU A 771 -11.78 -10.58 -32.93
CA LEU A 771 -10.97 -10.22 -34.08
C LEU A 771 -9.73 -11.13 -34.07
N THR A 772 -9.52 -11.89 -35.14
CA THR A 772 -8.38 -12.82 -35.23
C THR A 772 -7.22 -12.19 -36.00
N ILE A 773 -6.07 -12.06 -35.34
CA ILE A 773 -4.80 -11.63 -35.95
C ILE A 773 -3.94 -12.86 -36.23
N THR A 774 -3.43 -12.97 -37.45
CA THR A 774 -2.48 -14.02 -37.85
C THR A 774 -1.43 -13.46 -38.80
N GLY A 775 -0.17 -13.79 -38.58
CA GLY A 775 0.91 -13.50 -39.54
C GLY A 775 2.32 -13.51 -38.94
N GLY A 776 2.46 -13.79 -37.64
CA GLY A 776 3.73 -13.75 -36.92
C GLY A 776 4.16 -12.33 -36.58
N TYR A 777 3.22 -11.43 -36.32
CA TYR A 777 3.51 -10.01 -36.07
C TYR A 777 3.94 -9.77 -34.62
N THR A 778 4.90 -8.87 -34.44
CA THR A 778 5.32 -8.33 -33.13
C THR A 778 4.82 -6.90 -33.03
N ILE A 779 4.11 -6.57 -31.96
CA ILE A 779 3.52 -5.25 -31.75
C ILE A 779 4.64 -4.23 -31.56
N GLY A 780 4.73 -3.26 -32.48
CA GLY A 780 5.62 -2.11 -32.38
C GLY A 780 4.90 -0.88 -31.88
N ASP A 781 3.66 -0.73 -32.35
CA ASP A 781 2.63 0.19 -31.92
C ASP A 781 1.27 -0.42 -32.30
N LEU A 782 0.19 -0.07 -31.58
CA LEU A 782 -1.13 -0.66 -31.75
C LEU A 782 -2.23 0.37 -31.48
N ASN A 783 -3.06 0.61 -32.49
CA ASN A 783 -4.21 1.50 -32.42
C ASN A 783 -5.51 0.71 -32.60
N VAL A 784 -6.57 1.12 -31.91
CA VAL A 784 -7.87 0.42 -31.90
C VAL A 784 -8.97 1.32 -32.43
N ASN A 785 -9.48 1.04 -33.62
CA ASN A 785 -10.61 1.79 -34.18
C ASN A 785 -11.93 1.14 -33.76
N ILE A 786 -12.79 1.96 -33.15
CA ILE A 786 -14.12 1.56 -32.69
C ILE A 786 -15.18 2.51 -33.23
N ASN A 787 -16.28 1.93 -33.71
CA ASN A 787 -17.52 2.65 -33.98
C ASN A 787 -18.63 1.94 -33.23
N ILE A 788 -19.27 2.63 -32.29
CA ILE A 788 -20.29 2.08 -31.39
C ILE A 788 -21.43 3.09 -31.36
N SER A 789 -22.63 2.66 -31.74
CA SER A 789 -23.84 3.45 -31.50
C SER A 789 -24.36 3.13 -30.11
N HIS A 790 -24.51 4.14 -29.27
CA HIS A 790 -25.05 4.06 -27.91
C HIS A 790 -25.69 5.39 -27.56
N THR A 791 -26.81 5.40 -26.80
CA THR A 791 -27.49 6.68 -26.52
C THR A 791 -26.74 7.47 -25.46
N TRP A 792 -26.19 6.80 -24.45
CA TRP A 792 -25.30 7.39 -23.45
C TRP A 792 -23.93 6.69 -23.44
N VAL A 793 -22.86 7.43 -23.74
CA VAL A 793 -21.50 6.88 -23.77
C VAL A 793 -20.90 6.68 -22.37
N GLN A 794 -21.38 7.41 -21.37
CA GLN A 794 -20.96 7.24 -19.95
C GLN A 794 -21.34 5.88 -19.37
N ASP A 795 -22.30 5.18 -19.98
CA ASP A 795 -22.84 3.94 -19.45
C ASP A 795 -21.91 2.76 -19.78
N MET A 796 -21.02 2.92 -20.77
CA MET A 796 -20.13 1.85 -21.25
C MET A 796 -18.71 1.89 -20.64
N THR A 797 -18.23 0.71 -20.21
CA THR A 797 -16.80 0.41 -20.08
C THR A 797 -16.35 -0.44 -21.26
N ILE A 798 -15.31 0.01 -21.95
CA ILE A 798 -14.82 -0.58 -23.20
C ILE A 798 -13.39 -1.07 -22.97
N VAL A 799 -13.19 -2.38 -23.09
CA VAL A 799 -11.89 -3.03 -22.89
C VAL A 799 -11.46 -3.81 -24.12
N LEU A 800 -10.16 -3.80 -24.37
CA LEU A 800 -9.50 -4.71 -25.30
C LEU A 800 -8.89 -5.87 -24.51
N GLU A 801 -9.36 -7.09 -24.75
CA GLU A 801 -8.72 -8.30 -24.25
C GLU A 801 -7.76 -8.87 -25.31
N GLY A 802 -6.49 -9.02 -24.96
CA GLY A 802 -5.46 -9.63 -25.80
C GLY A 802 -5.50 -11.16 -25.80
N PRO A 803 -4.74 -11.81 -26.69
CA PRO A 803 -4.79 -13.26 -26.83
C PRO A 803 -4.18 -14.01 -25.64
N VAL A 804 -4.72 -15.21 -25.39
CA VAL A 804 -4.25 -16.17 -24.36
C VAL A 804 -2.73 -16.42 -24.45
N ALA A 805 -2.15 -16.38 -25.65
CA ALA A 805 -0.73 -16.58 -25.89
C ALA A 805 0.19 -15.54 -25.21
N ILE A 806 -0.32 -14.34 -24.94
CA ILE A 806 0.36 -13.27 -24.19
C ILE A 806 -0.20 -13.08 -22.77
N GLY A 807 -1.02 -14.02 -22.30
CA GLY A 807 -1.59 -14.04 -20.95
C GLY A 807 -2.96 -13.37 -20.79
N SER A 808 -3.68 -13.11 -21.89
CA SER A 808 -4.97 -12.39 -21.88
C SER A 808 -4.94 -11.04 -21.13
N PRO A 809 -4.03 -10.11 -21.49
CA PRO A 809 -4.02 -8.77 -20.90
C PRO A 809 -5.31 -8.04 -21.24
N ILE A 810 -5.89 -7.36 -20.26
CA ILE A 810 -7.06 -6.49 -20.44
C ILE A 810 -6.57 -5.05 -20.39
N ILE A 811 -6.79 -4.30 -21.47
CA ILE A 811 -6.49 -2.87 -21.58
C ILE A 811 -7.82 -2.11 -21.58
N THR A 812 -8.06 -1.28 -20.58
CA THR A 812 -9.23 -0.39 -20.57
C THR A 812 -9.00 0.74 -21.57
N LEU A 813 -9.82 0.78 -22.62
CA LEU A 813 -9.78 1.80 -23.66
C LEU A 813 -10.52 3.05 -23.18
N LEU A 814 -11.80 2.88 -22.81
CA LEU A 814 -12.67 3.92 -22.28
C LEU A 814 -13.42 3.35 -21.06
N GLU A 815 -13.66 4.21 -20.08
CA GLU A 815 -14.30 3.87 -18.81
C GLU A 815 -15.29 4.98 -18.49
N GLU A 816 -16.58 4.70 -18.69
CA GLU A 816 -17.71 5.59 -18.37
C GLU A 816 -17.55 7.03 -18.91
N ALA A 817 -17.14 7.13 -20.18
CA ALA A 817 -16.69 8.38 -20.78
C ALA A 817 -17.83 9.33 -21.21
N CYS A 818 -17.57 10.63 -21.16
CA CYS A 818 -18.33 11.67 -21.88
C CYS A 818 -19.80 11.96 -21.51
N GLY A 819 -20.35 11.46 -20.42
CA GLY A 819 -21.70 11.83 -19.98
C GLY A 819 -22.81 11.25 -20.85
N GLY A 820 -24.03 11.79 -20.73
CA GLY A 820 -25.22 11.39 -21.49
C GLY A 820 -25.24 11.83 -22.95
N GLN A 821 -24.08 11.90 -23.62
CA GLN A 821 -23.94 12.16 -25.05
C GLN A 821 -23.80 10.85 -25.82
N SER A 822 -24.18 10.85 -27.11
CA SER A 822 -24.39 9.63 -27.90
C SER A 822 -23.27 9.34 -28.90
N ASP A 823 -23.07 8.05 -29.15
CA ASP A 823 -22.19 7.42 -30.14
C ASP A 823 -20.67 7.69 -30.01
N ILE A 824 -19.90 6.71 -30.47
CA ILE A 824 -18.42 6.70 -30.54
C ILE A 824 -18.02 6.41 -31.99
N ASP A 825 -17.07 7.16 -32.54
CA ASP A 825 -16.41 6.89 -33.83
C ASP A 825 -14.95 7.38 -33.76
N CYS A 826 -14.09 6.60 -33.11
CA CYS A 826 -12.73 7.02 -32.75
C CYS A 826 -11.66 5.92 -32.91
N THR A 827 -10.42 6.39 -32.99
CA THR A 827 -9.21 5.57 -32.91
C THR A 827 -8.62 5.75 -31.51
N MET A 828 -8.47 4.67 -30.75
CA MET A 828 -7.71 4.66 -29.51
C MET A 828 -6.22 4.54 -29.84
N ASP A 829 -5.42 5.47 -29.31
CA ASP A 829 -4.04 5.73 -29.72
C ASP A 829 -3.33 6.47 -28.58
N ASP A 830 -2.15 6.00 -28.16
CA ASP A 830 -1.41 6.57 -27.02
C ASP A 830 -0.96 8.03 -27.26
N ASP A 831 -0.75 8.43 -28.53
CA ASP A 831 -0.44 9.82 -28.94
C ASP A 831 -1.71 10.67 -29.18
N GLY A 832 -2.90 10.12 -28.88
CA GLY A 832 -4.20 10.77 -29.02
C GLY A 832 -4.46 11.92 -28.03
N THR A 833 -5.73 12.31 -27.92
CA THR A 833 -6.16 13.37 -26.98
C THR A 833 -7.31 12.92 -26.08
N GLU A 834 -7.45 13.55 -24.91
CA GLU A 834 -8.62 13.37 -24.04
C GLU A 834 -9.94 13.65 -24.81
N PRO A 835 -10.99 12.81 -24.63
CA PRO A 835 -12.26 12.99 -25.31
C PRO A 835 -12.87 14.39 -25.14
N ALA A 836 -13.22 15.02 -26.26
CA ALA A 836 -13.86 16.35 -26.26
C ALA A 836 -15.35 16.32 -25.84
N CYS A 837 -15.97 15.13 -25.82
CA CYS A 837 -17.33 14.87 -25.33
C CYS A 837 -18.43 15.78 -25.92
N ALA A 838 -18.33 16.10 -27.21
CA ALA A 838 -19.17 17.11 -27.85
C ALA A 838 -19.58 16.71 -29.28
N GLY A 839 -20.89 16.74 -29.54
CA GLY A 839 -21.48 16.37 -30.82
C GLY A 839 -22.18 15.00 -30.77
N SER A 840 -22.42 14.45 -31.96
CA SER A 840 -22.79 13.05 -32.21
C SER A 840 -22.05 12.67 -33.49
N PRO A 841 -21.09 11.72 -33.46
CA PRO A 841 -20.63 10.99 -32.27
C PRO A 841 -19.97 11.90 -31.22
N ALA A 842 -20.16 11.57 -29.95
CA ALA A 842 -19.68 12.32 -28.78
C ALA A 842 -18.16 12.19 -28.60
N ILE A 843 -17.61 11.03 -28.97
CA ILE A 843 -16.19 10.73 -29.01
C ILE A 843 -15.79 10.51 -30.47
N SER A 844 -14.84 11.30 -30.97
CA SER A 844 -14.33 11.16 -32.34
C SER A 844 -12.89 11.65 -32.48
N GLY A 845 -12.19 11.13 -33.49
CA GLY A 845 -10.76 11.40 -33.73
C GLY A 845 -9.83 10.38 -33.06
N SER A 846 -8.58 10.79 -32.81
CA SER A 846 -7.59 9.98 -32.09
C SER A 846 -7.63 10.32 -30.59
N ILE A 847 -7.79 9.28 -29.75
CA ILE A 847 -8.18 9.36 -28.35
C ILE A 847 -7.20 8.55 -27.48
N THR A 848 -6.68 9.16 -26.42
CA THR A 848 -5.80 8.46 -25.47
C THR A 848 -6.59 7.43 -24.66
N PRO A 849 -6.16 6.15 -24.60
CA PRO A 849 -6.83 5.12 -23.80
C PRO A 849 -6.56 5.27 -22.31
N VAL A 850 -7.49 4.77 -21.48
CA VAL A 850 -7.38 4.80 -19.99
C VAL A 850 -6.17 4.01 -19.49
N ASN A 851 -5.84 2.90 -20.15
CA ASN A 851 -4.57 2.19 -19.97
C ASN A 851 -3.78 2.23 -21.29
N PRO A 852 -2.48 2.56 -21.27
CA PRO A 852 -1.70 2.77 -22.49
C PRO A 852 -1.55 1.47 -23.28
N LEU A 853 -1.82 1.53 -24.58
CA LEU A 853 -1.68 0.41 -25.52
C LEU A 853 -0.21 0.03 -25.71
N SER A 854 0.72 0.97 -25.49
CA SER A 854 2.16 0.71 -25.46
C SER A 854 2.62 -0.29 -24.37
N ALA A 855 1.77 -0.64 -23.40
CA ALA A 855 2.01 -1.78 -22.51
C ALA A 855 2.07 -3.13 -23.25
N LEU A 856 1.48 -3.22 -24.46
CA LEU A 856 1.49 -4.39 -25.34
C LEU A 856 2.70 -4.43 -26.28
N ASN A 857 3.50 -3.36 -26.36
CA ASN A 857 4.61 -3.27 -27.30
C ASN A 857 5.71 -4.31 -27.01
N THR A 858 6.35 -4.79 -28.08
CA THR A 858 7.29 -5.93 -28.10
C THR A 858 6.64 -7.31 -27.83
N LEU A 859 5.32 -7.41 -27.60
CA LEU A 859 4.61 -8.69 -27.49
C LEU A 859 4.18 -9.22 -28.89
N PRO A 860 3.98 -10.54 -29.05
CA PRO A 860 3.33 -11.11 -30.24
C PRO A 860 1.88 -10.64 -30.39
N ALA A 861 1.45 -10.32 -31.60
CA ALA A 861 0.08 -9.92 -31.90
C ALA A 861 -0.84 -11.10 -32.27
N ASP A 862 -0.29 -12.25 -32.67
CA ASP A 862 -1.05 -13.38 -33.20
C ASP A 862 -2.00 -14.00 -32.15
N GLY A 863 -3.28 -14.13 -32.51
CA GLY A 863 -4.32 -14.72 -31.69
C GLY A 863 -5.67 -14.00 -31.83
N ILE A 864 -6.60 -14.35 -30.94
CA ILE A 864 -7.92 -13.68 -30.86
C ILE A 864 -7.80 -12.50 -29.90
N TRP A 865 -8.13 -11.32 -30.40
CA TRP A 865 -8.37 -10.10 -29.63
C TRP A 865 -9.87 -9.92 -29.50
N THR A 866 -10.35 -9.49 -28.34
CA THR A 866 -11.79 -9.27 -28.11
C THR A 866 -12.01 -7.84 -27.66
N LEU A 867 -12.77 -7.07 -28.45
CA LEU A 867 -13.37 -5.85 -27.94
C LEU A 867 -14.58 -6.26 -27.10
N ARG A 868 -14.52 -6.03 -25.79
CA ARG A 868 -15.66 -6.23 -24.89
C ARG A 868 -16.15 -4.88 -24.43
N VAL A 869 -17.44 -4.64 -24.66
CA VAL A 869 -18.18 -3.51 -24.10
C VAL A 869 -19.06 -4.07 -22.99
N VAL A 870 -18.98 -3.47 -21.81
CA VAL A 870 -19.88 -3.74 -20.68
C VAL A 870 -20.67 -2.48 -20.43
N ASP A 871 -22.00 -2.60 -20.44
CA ASP A 871 -22.93 -1.59 -19.98
C ASP A 871 -23.63 -2.13 -18.72
N PRO A 872 -23.21 -1.70 -17.52
CA PRO A 872 -23.86 -2.10 -16.28
C PRO A 872 -25.30 -1.59 -16.14
N TYR A 873 -25.71 -0.60 -16.93
CA TYR A 873 -26.96 0.15 -16.75
C TYR A 873 -28.06 -0.33 -17.69
N ASN A 874 -29.16 0.42 -17.70
CA ASN A 874 -30.39 0.12 -18.43
C ASN A 874 -31.17 1.43 -18.62
N GLU A 875 -32.15 1.42 -19.53
CA GLU A 875 -32.91 2.56 -20.09
C GLU A 875 -32.43 2.99 -21.50
N ASP A 876 -31.23 2.61 -21.91
CA ASP A 876 -30.79 2.62 -23.30
C ASP A 876 -29.95 1.38 -23.65
N GLY A 877 -29.44 1.35 -24.88
CA GLY A 877 -28.64 0.26 -25.41
C GLY A 877 -28.08 0.66 -26.77
N GLY A 878 -27.37 -0.27 -27.42
CA GLY A 878 -26.62 0.04 -28.61
C GLY A 878 -26.05 -1.15 -29.35
N ILE A 879 -25.05 -0.89 -30.18
CA ILE A 879 -24.41 -1.89 -31.02
C ILE A 879 -22.99 -1.46 -31.40
N ILE A 880 -22.07 -2.42 -31.37
CA ILE A 880 -20.72 -2.26 -31.93
C ILE A 880 -20.85 -2.34 -33.45
N ASN A 881 -20.82 -1.19 -34.13
CA ASN A 881 -20.95 -1.08 -35.59
C ASN A 881 -19.69 -1.56 -36.32
N SER A 882 -18.50 -1.26 -35.76
CA SER A 882 -17.23 -1.76 -36.27
C SER A 882 -16.14 -1.82 -35.21
N PHE A 883 -15.24 -2.80 -35.34
CA PHE A 883 -14.02 -2.95 -34.57
C PHE A 883 -12.88 -3.34 -35.51
N SER A 884 -11.77 -2.62 -35.45
CA SER A 884 -10.53 -3.00 -36.13
C SER A 884 -9.30 -2.58 -35.32
N ILE A 885 -8.20 -3.31 -35.50
CA ILE A 885 -6.90 -3.01 -34.89
C ILE A 885 -5.92 -2.69 -36.02
N ASP A 886 -5.25 -1.54 -35.93
CA ASP A 886 -4.10 -1.18 -36.75
C ASP A 886 -2.81 -1.49 -35.97
N ILE A 887 -1.89 -2.21 -36.60
CA ILE A 887 -0.60 -2.56 -36.00
C ILE A 887 0.54 -1.97 -36.82
N CYS A 888 1.53 -1.40 -36.13
CA CYS A 888 2.89 -1.27 -36.63
C CYS A 888 3.67 -2.51 -36.24
N ASN A 889 3.98 -3.38 -37.21
CA ASN A 889 4.78 -4.57 -36.95
C ASN A 889 6.25 -4.20 -36.75
N VAL A 890 6.90 -4.74 -35.72
CA VAL A 890 8.35 -4.65 -35.56
C VAL A 890 9.04 -5.66 -36.49
N GLU A 891 9.64 -5.17 -37.57
CA GLU A 891 10.57 -5.97 -38.35
C GLU A 891 11.99 -5.82 -37.79
N ALA A 892 12.60 -6.95 -37.41
CA ALA A 892 13.99 -6.97 -36.96
C ALA A 892 14.90 -6.35 -38.04
N ALA A 893 15.57 -5.25 -37.70
CA ALA A 893 16.43 -4.56 -38.64
C ALA A 893 17.59 -5.49 -39.05
N LEU A 894 17.65 -5.83 -40.35
CA LEU A 894 18.78 -6.56 -40.95
C LEU A 894 20.02 -5.66 -41.01
N SER A 895 20.59 -5.37 -39.83
CA SER A 895 21.79 -4.57 -39.70
C SER A 895 22.99 -5.34 -40.22
N VAL A 896 23.32 -5.12 -41.50
CA VAL A 896 24.69 -5.28 -41.95
C VAL A 896 25.50 -4.20 -41.24
N ILE A 897 26.30 -4.59 -40.24
CA ILE A 897 27.33 -3.72 -39.66
C ILE A 897 28.20 -3.26 -40.83
N SER A 898 28.01 -2.00 -41.25
CA SER A 898 28.68 -1.46 -42.42
C SER A 898 30.14 -1.18 -42.08
N ASN A 899 30.99 -2.21 -42.11
CA ASN A 899 32.40 -2.04 -41.83
C ASN A 899 33.02 -1.17 -42.95
N PRO A 900 33.40 0.10 -42.67
CA PRO A 900 33.84 1.02 -43.71
C PRO A 900 35.19 0.59 -44.32
N ILE A 901 35.97 -0.25 -43.62
CA ILE A 901 37.24 -0.79 -44.10
C ILE A 901 37.04 -1.67 -45.34
N LEU A 902 35.92 -2.40 -45.47
CA LEU A 902 35.66 -3.23 -46.67
C LEU A 902 35.68 -2.38 -47.96
N ASN A 903 35.11 -1.18 -47.88
CA ASN A 903 35.03 -0.20 -48.97
C ASN A 903 36.29 0.66 -49.16
N SER A 904 37.37 0.38 -48.41
CA SER A 904 38.66 1.06 -48.57
C SER A 904 39.26 0.90 -49.97
N ARG A 905 39.97 1.94 -50.42
CA ARG A 905 40.60 2.04 -51.74
C ARG A 905 42.10 2.29 -51.59
N VAL A 906 42.90 1.65 -52.43
CA VAL A 906 44.37 1.77 -52.42
C VAL A 906 44.85 2.16 -53.82
N TYR A 907 45.53 3.30 -53.95
CA TYR A 907 45.86 3.91 -55.24
C TYR A 907 47.12 4.82 -55.20
N PRO A 908 47.81 5.06 -56.33
CA PRO A 908 47.64 4.40 -57.63
C PRO A 908 48.09 2.94 -57.59
N ASN A 909 47.55 2.12 -58.50
CA ASN A 909 47.89 0.70 -58.62
C ASN A 909 47.84 0.29 -60.11
N PRO A 910 48.98 0.06 -60.79
CA PRO A 910 50.34 0.03 -60.24
C PRO A 910 50.84 1.38 -59.69
N THR A 911 51.73 1.33 -58.69
CA THR A 911 52.45 2.48 -58.16
C THR A 911 53.92 2.47 -58.59
N LYS A 912 54.54 3.66 -58.60
CA LYS A 912 56.00 3.84 -58.77
C LYS A 912 56.76 4.03 -57.45
N GLY A 913 56.08 4.16 -56.31
CA GLY A 913 56.72 4.44 -55.02
C GLY A 913 55.75 4.77 -53.89
N ILE A 914 54.79 5.67 -54.12
CA ILE A 914 53.85 6.12 -53.08
C ILE A 914 52.52 5.38 -53.18
N VAL A 915 51.99 4.92 -52.06
CA VAL A 915 50.67 4.29 -51.93
C VAL A 915 49.78 5.15 -51.06
N ASN A 916 48.59 5.49 -51.54
CA ASN A 916 47.54 6.16 -50.77
C ASN A 916 46.46 5.13 -50.40
N VAL A 917 45.96 5.23 -49.18
CA VAL A 917 44.83 4.45 -48.65
C VAL A 917 43.74 5.43 -48.26
N ALA A 918 42.55 5.25 -48.83
CA ALA A 918 41.34 5.99 -48.46
C ALA A 918 40.34 5.01 -47.81
N ILE A 919 39.87 5.36 -46.63
CA ILE A 919 38.89 4.59 -45.85
C ILE A 919 37.64 5.49 -45.71
N PRO A 920 36.48 5.14 -46.32
CA PRO A 920 35.35 6.06 -46.51
C PRO A 920 34.84 6.80 -45.26
N SER A 921 34.88 6.14 -44.10
CA SER A 921 34.66 6.74 -42.78
C SER A 921 35.52 6.01 -41.76
N LEU A 922 35.89 6.70 -40.68
CA LEU A 922 36.70 6.13 -39.60
C LEU A 922 36.11 6.57 -38.26
N ILE A 923 35.67 5.60 -37.45
CA ILE A 923 35.12 5.84 -36.10
C ILE A 923 36.25 5.77 -35.06
N ASP A 924 37.18 4.82 -35.24
CA ASP A 924 38.30 4.53 -34.35
C ASP A 924 39.63 4.37 -35.12
N LYS A 925 40.72 4.16 -34.39
CA LYS A 925 42.07 3.89 -34.93
C LYS A 925 42.09 2.64 -35.83
N ALA A 926 42.72 2.74 -36.99
CA ALA A 926 42.97 1.61 -37.90
C ALA A 926 44.47 1.34 -38.10
N THR A 927 44.82 0.07 -38.26
CA THR A 927 46.19 -0.39 -38.50
C THR A 927 46.33 -0.88 -39.94
N ILE A 928 47.32 -0.35 -40.66
CA ILE A 928 47.64 -0.71 -42.05
C ILE A 928 48.96 -1.48 -42.06
N THR A 929 48.96 -2.72 -42.54
CA THR A 929 50.18 -3.55 -42.65
C THR A 929 50.41 -3.99 -44.09
N LEU A 930 51.63 -3.77 -44.58
CA LEU A 930 52.09 -4.20 -45.89
C LEU A 930 52.81 -5.55 -45.77
N PHE A 931 52.47 -6.51 -46.62
CA PHE A 931 53.07 -7.84 -46.68
C PHE A 931 53.67 -8.14 -48.06
N ASP A 932 54.71 -8.97 -48.10
CA ASP A 932 55.14 -9.64 -49.33
C ASP A 932 54.24 -10.85 -49.70
N LEU A 933 54.49 -11.45 -50.86
CA LEU A 933 53.75 -12.65 -51.32
C LEU A 933 54.00 -13.90 -50.45
N GLN A 934 55.00 -13.87 -49.57
CA GLN A 934 55.30 -14.93 -48.60
C GLN A 934 54.59 -14.67 -47.25
N GLY A 935 53.79 -13.61 -47.13
CA GLY A 935 53.04 -13.27 -45.93
C GLY A 935 53.89 -12.65 -44.81
N ARG A 936 55.10 -12.16 -45.11
CA ARG A 936 55.95 -11.48 -44.13
C ARG A 936 55.58 -9.99 -44.09
N ALA A 937 55.34 -9.46 -42.89
CA ALA A 937 55.08 -8.03 -42.70
C ALA A 937 56.36 -7.22 -43.01
N ILE A 938 56.24 -6.29 -43.94
CA ILE A 938 57.31 -5.37 -44.37
C ILE A 938 57.26 -4.07 -43.57
N MET A 939 56.06 -3.56 -43.34
CA MET A 939 55.83 -2.37 -42.52
C MET A 939 54.40 -2.35 -41.98
N THR A 940 54.23 -1.71 -40.82
CA THR A 940 52.93 -1.42 -40.20
C THR A 940 52.86 0.07 -39.90
N LYS A 941 51.68 0.67 -40.13
CA LYS A 941 51.39 2.07 -39.85
C LYS A 941 49.96 2.20 -39.32
N ASP A 942 49.85 2.79 -38.14
CA ASP A 942 48.57 3.18 -37.57
C ASP A 942 48.07 4.51 -38.15
N THR A 943 46.75 4.67 -38.25
CA THR A 943 46.12 5.92 -38.64
C THR A 943 44.76 6.11 -37.97
N ASN A 944 44.43 7.37 -37.70
CA ASN A 944 43.11 7.84 -37.32
C ASN A 944 42.52 8.77 -38.40
N GLN A 945 43.04 8.71 -39.63
CA GLN A 945 42.64 9.58 -40.74
C GLN A 945 41.97 8.78 -41.86
N VAL A 946 40.88 9.34 -42.39
CA VAL A 946 40.13 8.87 -43.58
C VAL A 946 41.05 8.70 -44.80
N TYR A 947 42.12 9.48 -44.89
CA TYR A 947 43.15 9.37 -45.92
C TYR A 947 44.53 9.27 -45.28
N THR A 948 45.35 8.30 -45.72
CA THR A 948 46.76 8.25 -45.35
C THR A 948 47.61 7.71 -46.50
N SER A 949 48.90 8.02 -46.50
CA SER A 949 49.85 7.54 -47.51
C SER A 949 51.13 7.01 -46.88
N PHE A 950 51.84 6.17 -47.63
CA PHE A 950 53.16 5.67 -47.27
C PHE A 950 54.01 5.38 -48.52
N GLY A 951 55.32 5.51 -48.36
CA GLY A 951 56.31 5.24 -49.40
C GLY A 951 56.80 3.79 -49.34
N ILE A 952 56.97 3.19 -50.52
CA ILE A 952 57.55 1.86 -50.75
C ILE A 952 58.68 1.91 -51.79
N GLU A 953 59.30 3.09 -51.97
CA GLU A 953 60.36 3.38 -52.95
C GLU A 953 61.61 2.52 -52.77
N ASN A 954 61.79 1.89 -51.61
CA ASN A 954 62.94 1.04 -51.28
C ASN A 954 62.67 -0.48 -51.51
N LEU A 955 61.46 -0.87 -51.90
CA LEU A 955 61.12 -2.27 -52.16
C LEU A 955 61.47 -2.71 -53.59
N GLN A 956 61.51 -4.01 -53.87
CA GLN A 956 61.73 -4.52 -55.22
C GLN A 956 60.47 -4.40 -56.08
N ASP A 957 60.61 -4.34 -57.39
CA ASP A 957 59.46 -4.39 -58.30
C ASP A 957 58.73 -5.73 -58.15
N GLY A 958 57.41 -5.69 -57.95
CA GLY A 958 56.66 -6.87 -57.53
C GLY A 958 55.24 -6.60 -57.07
N VAL A 959 54.60 -7.65 -56.55
CA VAL A 959 53.26 -7.60 -55.98
C VAL A 959 53.36 -7.64 -54.46
N TYR A 960 52.59 -6.78 -53.79
CA TYR A 960 52.48 -6.72 -52.34
C TYR A 960 51.01 -6.71 -51.91
N LEU A 961 50.75 -7.02 -50.64
CA LEU A 961 49.41 -7.06 -50.06
C LEU A 961 49.31 -6.03 -48.94
N VAL A 962 48.36 -5.10 -49.04
CA VAL A 962 48.05 -4.12 -47.99
C VAL A 962 46.84 -4.62 -47.21
N ASN A 963 47.05 -5.04 -45.97
CA ASN A 963 45.99 -5.31 -45.02
C ASN A 963 45.64 -4.02 -44.25
N ILE A 964 44.35 -3.78 -44.03
CA ILE A 964 43.81 -2.65 -43.27
C ILE A 964 42.84 -3.26 -42.25
N ALA A 965 43.02 -2.98 -40.96
CA ALA A 965 42.25 -3.60 -39.89
C ALA A 965 41.86 -2.60 -38.79
N ASN A 966 40.74 -2.85 -38.12
CA ASN A 966 40.34 -2.27 -36.84
C ASN A 966 39.56 -3.32 -36.02
N ASP A 967 39.04 -2.91 -34.86
CA ASP A 967 38.29 -3.77 -33.94
C ASP A 967 36.95 -4.30 -34.53
N GLN A 968 36.52 -3.78 -35.69
CA GLN A 968 35.32 -4.21 -36.42
C GLN A 968 35.63 -5.14 -37.61
N GLY A 969 36.91 -5.38 -37.95
CA GLY A 969 37.34 -6.34 -38.98
C GLY A 969 38.51 -5.87 -39.85
N ALA A 970 38.85 -6.66 -40.87
CA ALA A 970 40.00 -6.40 -41.74
C ALA A 970 39.73 -6.68 -43.21
N VAL A 971 40.45 -5.98 -44.10
CA VAL A 971 40.46 -6.24 -45.55
C VAL A 971 41.89 -6.25 -46.09
N THR A 972 42.14 -7.09 -47.10
CA THR A 972 43.43 -7.12 -47.81
C THR A 972 43.25 -6.68 -49.26
N LYS A 973 44.07 -5.73 -49.72
CA LYS A 973 44.06 -5.19 -51.09
C LYS A 973 45.42 -5.44 -51.74
N LYS A 974 45.44 -5.93 -52.97
CA LYS A 974 46.67 -6.15 -53.75
C LYS A 974 47.20 -4.83 -54.32
N ILE A 975 48.50 -4.57 -54.18
CA ILE A 975 49.21 -3.51 -54.90
C ILE A 975 50.31 -4.07 -55.79
N VAL A 976 50.62 -3.37 -56.88
CA VAL A 976 51.71 -3.69 -57.80
C VAL A 976 52.69 -2.53 -57.81
N LEU A 977 53.92 -2.75 -57.36
CA LEU A 977 55.01 -1.80 -57.50
C LEU A 977 55.72 -2.09 -58.82
N ARG A 978 55.72 -1.12 -59.74
CA ARG A 978 56.35 -1.25 -61.06
C ARG A 978 57.01 0.06 -61.48
N ARG A 979 58.33 0.06 -61.51
CA ARG A 979 59.21 1.12 -62.01
C ARG A 979 59.55 0.84 -63.49
N ASN A 980 58.62 1.23 -64.37
CA ASN A 980 58.98 1.59 -65.74
C ASN A 980 59.72 2.93 -65.74
#